data_AF-A0A960IDX7-F1
#
_entry.id   AF-A0A960IDX7-F1
#
_cell.length_a   1.000
_cell.length_b   1.000
_cell.length_c   1.000
_cell.angle_alpha   90.00
_cell.angle_beta   90.00
_cell.angle_gamma   90.00
#
_symmetry.space_group_name_H-M   'P 1'
#
loop_
_entity.id
_entity.type
_entity.pdbx_description
1 polymer ?
#
loop_
_entity_poly.entity_id
_entity_poly.type
_entity_poly.pdbx_seq_one_letter_code
_entity_poly.pdbx_strand_id
1 'polypeptide(L)'
;MTGHDETLQQERGVNQQYMFTLQKMIKEYGGIARQITSLPRNSQFHGTSVAKGRGPLIEPFAGKVVLTEADDDLGSGFYIGSYRLDLDDLQVISFAAPMARLFYLGRAADVDIAESLAGRRTFDRTSNDLVDFEDEVEPGTPHDPFAGTSKTSTPVDTAPRPAQRPTVSPPPAPATRPTPTPPPPPPPDKPASDTAQRAYTPRPATSSTPTPPTSVTPDTARPSDTRAPLPTAAPTAESAGKVSPAPAHDDSTGAVPERVSRLRAPKTVLTAVTAPRTGRLKSLLATLQPQQYELVTWPEEDHLIIQGHPGTGKTVIALHRAAFLTDPERLPPGRRAPTGAVLVLGPTTAYIDHVKPLLSDIAQPEWAVWSLAHFYAQLGDFKDPNLPTDPDRVATSADQLGETVDRALSAYRGPATVRDFTQFLFTDSEEMREAALHDREVLAFLAGGKNHEYARNQSRYHPLLALAGLAISGVSLADRFRHVIVDEAQDLRPIDLKMLAMLVSHGVTLTLVGDMNQRRSDFTHDSWVEVASELRIAGPDGTPPLVTIETGFRSTNQILRYASGLLTKSERGATALRDGPAPVEVRCTAGTVAATATKSADQLSEQLSGLTAIITMDPKGVSDHFRTKGWRRGTLTHSWRRTQDSPNVLVLHPDMARGLEFDGVVVVEPADFPAIIGRHGVLYTSLTRATKELVVVHTKALPRELRSR
;
A
#
# COMPACT_ATOMS: atom_id res chain seq x y z
N MET A 1 21.54 -18.14 -32.28
CA MET A 1 20.87 -17.23 -31.33
C MET A 1 20.66 -15.92 -32.07
N THR A 2 19.58 -15.19 -31.81
CA THR A 2 19.43 -13.85 -32.39
C THR A 2 20.40 -12.88 -31.69
N GLY A 3 20.72 -11.72 -32.30
CA GLY A 3 21.57 -10.71 -31.65
C GLY A 3 20.99 -10.19 -30.33
N HIS A 4 19.66 -10.23 -30.20
CA HIS A 4 18.93 -9.96 -28.95
C HIS A 4 19.25 -10.99 -27.86
N ASP A 5 19.17 -12.28 -28.18
CA ASP A 5 19.43 -13.38 -27.23
C ASP A 5 20.89 -13.37 -26.74
N GLU A 6 21.85 -13.08 -27.63
CA GLU A 6 23.27 -13.00 -27.28
C GLU A 6 23.53 -11.84 -26.32
N THR A 7 22.93 -10.69 -26.59
CA THR A 7 23.01 -9.50 -25.74
C THR A 7 22.36 -9.76 -24.38
N LEU A 8 21.15 -10.33 -24.35
CA LEU A 8 20.48 -10.68 -23.10
C LEU A 8 21.33 -11.66 -22.27
N GLN A 9 21.95 -12.65 -22.91
CA GLN A 9 22.82 -13.60 -22.22
C GLN A 9 24.07 -12.94 -21.63
N GLN A 10 24.66 -11.97 -22.33
CA GLN A 10 25.77 -11.16 -21.81
C GLN A 10 25.33 -10.35 -20.59
N GLU A 11 24.21 -9.63 -20.68
CA GLU A 11 23.68 -8.80 -19.58
C GLU A 11 23.30 -9.66 -18.36
N ARG A 12 22.77 -10.88 -18.56
CA ARG A 12 22.54 -11.85 -17.48
C ARG A 12 23.83 -12.25 -16.78
N GLY A 13 24.93 -12.41 -17.52
CA GLY A 13 26.25 -12.68 -16.95
C GLY A 13 26.73 -11.55 -16.04
N VAL A 14 26.62 -10.31 -16.50
CA VAL A 14 26.94 -9.11 -15.72
C VAL A 14 26.08 -9.02 -14.46
N ASN A 15 24.77 -9.26 -14.59
CA ASN A 15 23.85 -9.28 -13.46
C ASN A 15 24.21 -10.37 -12.43
N GLN A 16 24.58 -11.58 -12.86
CA GLN A 16 25.02 -12.63 -11.93
C GLN A 16 26.27 -12.22 -11.15
N GLN A 17 27.23 -11.57 -11.80
CA GLN A 17 28.44 -11.05 -11.14
C GLN A 17 28.09 -9.95 -10.11
N TYR A 18 27.24 -8.99 -10.49
CA TYR A 18 26.73 -7.95 -9.60
C TYR A 18 26.06 -8.56 -8.35
N MET A 19 25.09 -9.44 -8.56
CA MET A 19 24.31 -10.08 -7.51
C MET A 19 25.19 -10.90 -6.56
N PHE A 20 26.09 -11.71 -7.12
CA PHE A 20 27.03 -12.51 -6.33
C PHE A 20 27.93 -11.64 -5.45
N THR A 21 28.44 -10.54 -6.02
CA THR A 21 29.35 -9.63 -5.32
C THR A 21 28.64 -8.93 -4.17
N LEU A 22 27.44 -8.37 -4.40
CA LEU A 22 26.65 -7.76 -3.33
C LEU A 22 26.29 -8.77 -2.23
N GLN A 23 25.92 -10.00 -2.60
CA GLN A 23 25.61 -11.06 -1.63
C GLN A 23 26.82 -11.35 -0.73
N LYS A 24 28.00 -11.44 -1.34
CA LYS A 24 29.26 -11.64 -0.62
C LYS A 24 29.55 -10.46 0.32
N MET A 25 29.45 -9.22 -0.16
CA MET A 25 29.70 -8.03 0.64
C MET A 25 28.74 -7.93 1.84
N ILE A 26 27.45 -8.16 1.62
CA ILE A 26 26.44 -8.17 2.69
C ILE A 26 26.77 -9.22 3.77
N LYS A 27 27.18 -10.42 3.35
CA LYS A 27 27.48 -11.55 4.24
C LYS A 27 28.79 -11.35 5.01
N GLU A 28 29.84 -10.84 4.35
CA GLU A 28 31.17 -10.69 4.95
C GLU A 28 31.29 -9.46 5.85
N TYR A 29 30.63 -8.35 5.51
CA TYR A 29 30.78 -7.08 6.23
C TYR A 29 29.66 -6.80 7.26
N GLY A 30 28.68 -7.70 7.41
CA GLY A 30 27.62 -7.57 8.41
C GLY A 30 26.64 -6.44 8.10
N GLY A 31 26.21 -6.37 6.84
CA GLY A 31 25.41 -5.28 6.27
C GLY A 31 26.25 -4.31 5.44
N ILE A 32 25.66 -3.76 4.37
CA ILE A 32 26.27 -2.78 3.44
C ILE A 32 26.79 -1.52 4.19
N ALA A 33 26.27 -1.27 5.40
CA ALA A 33 26.56 -0.11 6.22
C ALA A 33 28.00 0.03 6.77
N ARG A 34 28.89 -0.97 6.63
CA ARG A 34 30.25 -0.89 7.21
C ARG A 34 31.35 -0.39 6.27
N GLN A 35 31.13 -0.34 4.96
CA GLN A 35 32.12 0.17 4.01
C GLN A 35 31.64 1.35 3.16
N ILE A 36 30.34 1.66 3.18
CA ILE A 36 29.80 2.88 2.58
C ILE A 36 29.59 3.91 3.71
N THR A 37 30.57 4.80 3.87
CA THR A 37 30.60 5.97 4.79
C THR A 37 30.63 5.74 6.31
N SER A 38 31.69 6.26 6.93
CA SER A 38 31.96 6.36 8.36
C SER A 38 30.95 7.23 9.12
N LEU A 39 30.38 6.76 10.25
CA LEU A 39 29.90 7.58 11.40
C LEU A 39 29.73 6.70 12.68
N PRO A 40 29.70 7.28 13.90
CA PRO A 40 30.11 6.64 15.14
C PRO A 40 28.98 5.87 15.83
N ARG A 41 29.38 4.79 16.51
CA ARG A 41 28.58 4.05 17.48
C ARG A 41 28.28 4.96 18.68
N ASN A 42 27.02 5.33 18.91
CA ASN A 42 26.43 5.53 20.25
C ASN A 42 24.94 5.89 20.16
N SER A 43 24.11 4.88 19.89
CA SER A 43 22.73 4.81 20.36
C SER A 43 22.34 3.34 20.36
N GLN A 44 22.62 2.68 21.49
CA GLN A 44 22.15 1.32 21.73
C GLN A 44 20.62 1.35 21.75
N PHE A 45 20.03 0.84 20.67
CA PHE A 45 18.62 0.47 20.54
C PHE A 45 18.15 -0.29 21.79
N HIS A 46 17.43 0.39 22.67
CA HIS A 46 16.66 -0.24 23.74
C HIS A 46 15.19 -0.06 23.40
N GLY A 47 14.53 -1.15 23.02
CA GLY A 47 13.06 -1.21 22.92
C GLY A 47 12.54 -1.51 21.51
N THR A 48 12.04 -2.73 21.35
CA THR A 48 11.31 -3.32 20.20
C THR A 48 12.16 -3.80 19.01
N SER A 49 11.86 -5.03 18.59
CA SER A 49 12.71 -5.88 17.75
C SER A 49 13.09 -5.22 16.42
N VAL A 50 14.38 -4.91 16.25
CA VAL A 50 14.99 -4.97 14.92
C VAL A 50 14.83 -6.42 14.47
N ALA A 51 14.04 -6.64 13.44
CA ALA A 51 13.78 -7.98 12.94
C ALA A 51 15.12 -8.67 12.65
N LYS A 52 15.37 -9.82 13.30
CA LYS A 52 16.31 -10.82 12.79
C LYS A 52 15.69 -11.43 11.52
N GLY A 53 15.68 -10.66 10.44
CA GLY A 53 15.24 -11.09 9.11
C GLY A 53 16.39 -11.72 8.34
N ARG A 54 16.06 -12.55 7.35
CA ARG A 54 17.00 -12.96 6.28
C ARG A 54 17.71 -11.69 5.75
N GLY A 55 19.00 -11.80 5.41
CA GLY A 55 19.76 -10.68 4.83
C GLY A 55 19.03 -10.04 3.64
N PRO A 56 19.35 -8.78 3.30
CA PRO A 56 18.67 -8.03 2.24
C PRO A 56 18.58 -8.85 0.96
N LEU A 57 17.38 -8.91 0.36
CA LEU A 57 17.19 -9.55 -0.93
C LEU A 57 17.72 -8.56 -1.97
N ILE A 58 18.85 -8.91 -2.59
CA ILE A 58 19.42 -8.07 -3.64
C ILE A 58 18.57 -8.25 -4.88
N GLU A 59 18.18 -7.14 -5.51
CA GLU A 59 17.45 -7.16 -6.78
C GLU A 59 18.42 -7.07 -7.97
N PRO A 60 18.05 -7.65 -9.13
CA PRO A 60 18.74 -7.36 -10.39
C PRO A 60 18.76 -5.86 -10.70
N PHE A 61 19.81 -5.40 -11.37
CA PHE A 61 19.88 -4.00 -11.80
C PHE A 61 18.68 -3.63 -12.70
N ALA A 62 18.22 -2.39 -12.58
CA ALA A 62 17.03 -1.87 -13.23
C ALA A 62 17.24 -1.58 -14.72
N GLY A 63 18.46 -1.16 -15.08
CA GLY A 63 18.75 -0.70 -16.43
C GLY A 63 20.20 -0.32 -16.63
N LYS A 64 20.49 0.21 -17.82
CA LYS A 64 21.80 0.68 -18.25
C LYS A 64 21.66 2.01 -19.00
N VAL A 65 22.62 2.90 -18.78
CA VAL A 65 22.79 4.18 -19.46
C VAL A 65 24.02 4.07 -20.36
N VAL A 66 23.91 4.55 -21.59
CA VAL A 66 25.02 4.61 -22.56
C VAL A 66 25.25 6.05 -22.96
N LEU A 67 26.52 6.46 -22.99
CA LEU A 67 26.95 7.81 -23.32
C LEU A 67 27.59 7.85 -24.72
N THR A 68 27.46 8.97 -25.42
CA THR A 68 28.10 9.22 -26.73
C THR A 68 29.60 9.44 -26.58
N GLU A 69 30.00 10.08 -25.49
CA GLU A 69 31.39 10.33 -25.11
C GLU A 69 31.65 9.68 -23.75
N ALA A 70 32.83 9.10 -23.58
CA ALA A 70 33.18 8.49 -22.30
C ALA A 70 33.39 9.58 -21.25
N ASP A 71 32.74 9.43 -20.11
CA ASP A 71 32.98 10.24 -18.92
C ASP A 71 34.23 9.72 -18.20
N ASP A 72 34.97 10.62 -17.54
CA ASP A 72 36.23 10.28 -16.87
C ASP A 72 36.01 9.28 -15.72
N ASP A 73 34.89 9.40 -15.01
CA ASP A 73 34.53 8.53 -13.89
C ASP A 73 33.60 7.40 -14.34
N LEU A 74 32.67 7.66 -15.26
CA LEU A 74 31.60 6.71 -15.65
C LEU A 74 31.88 5.91 -16.93
N GLY A 75 32.99 6.20 -17.61
CA GLY A 75 33.34 5.58 -18.89
C GLY A 75 32.25 5.77 -19.94
N SER A 76 32.07 4.79 -20.82
CA SER A 76 31.07 4.84 -21.90
C SER A 76 29.61 4.62 -21.44
N GLY A 77 29.38 4.36 -20.16
CA GLY A 77 28.06 4.05 -19.63
C GLY A 77 28.11 3.21 -18.36
N PHE A 78 26.97 3.13 -17.67
CA PHE A 78 26.85 2.54 -16.34
C PHE A 78 25.50 1.87 -16.14
N TYR A 79 25.40 1.00 -15.13
CA TYR A 79 24.16 0.32 -14.74
C TYR A 79 23.45 1.05 -13.60
N ILE A 80 22.13 0.86 -13.49
CA ILE A 80 21.32 1.39 -12.39
C ILE A 80 20.89 0.25 -11.48
N GLY A 81 21.19 0.34 -10.19
CA GLY A 81 20.81 -0.66 -9.19
C GLY A 81 20.21 -0.04 -7.92
N SER A 82 19.77 -0.90 -7.00
CA SER A 82 19.38 -0.47 -5.65
C SER A 82 20.57 -0.01 -4.81
N TYR A 83 21.78 -0.44 -5.17
CA TYR A 83 23.02 -0.15 -4.45
C TYR A 83 24.11 0.22 -5.43
N ARG A 84 25.00 1.12 -5.00
CA ARG A 84 26.25 1.40 -5.72
C ARG A 84 27.19 0.20 -5.64
N LEU A 85 27.82 -0.13 -6.76
CA LEU A 85 28.89 -1.11 -6.85
C LEU A 85 29.89 -0.66 -7.91
N ASP A 86 31.13 -0.42 -7.48
CA ASP A 86 32.25 -0.10 -8.36
C ASP A 86 33.22 -1.30 -8.40
N LEU A 87 33.34 -1.92 -9.57
CA LEU A 87 34.32 -2.96 -9.90
C LEU A 87 35.02 -2.56 -11.20
N ASP A 88 36.27 -2.99 -11.40
CA ASP A 88 37.16 -2.53 -12.49
C ASP A 88 36.46 -2.33 -13.86
N ASP A 89 35.59 -3.26 -14.27
CA ASP A 89 34.84 -3.20 -15.54
C ASP A 89 33.30 -3.08 -15.37
N LEU A 90 32.80 -2.96 -14.14
CA LEU A 90 31.37 -2.90 -13.83
C LEU A 90 31.07 -1.76 -12.86
N GLN A 91 30.40 -0.74 -13.38
CA GLN A 91 29.87 0.35 -12.60
C GLN A 91 28.36 0.25 -12.48
N VAL A 92 27.90 0.16 -11.24
CA VAL A 92 26.48 0.21 -10.90
C VAL A 92 26.26 1.42 -10.00
N ILE A 93 25.45 2.36 -10.46
CA ILE A 93 25.05 3.55 -9.72
C ILE A 93 23.74 3.25 -8.98
N SER A 94 23.61 3.73 -7.73
CA SER A 94 22.34 3.69 -7.01
C SER A 94 21.29 4.52 -7.75
N PHE A 95 20.05 4.04 -7.83
CA PHE A 95 18.91 4.80 -8.34
C PHE A 95 18.71 6.16 -7.65
N ALA A 96 19.23 6.32 -6.44
CA ALA A 96 19.15 7.54 -5.65
C ALA A 96 20.24 8.57 -6.00
N ALA A 97 21.31 8.17 -6.68
CA ALA A 97 22.40 9.08 -7.03
C ALA A 97 21.93 10.13 -8.06
N PRO A 98 22.48 11.36 -8.04
CA PRO A 98 22.16 12.39 -9.03
C PRO A 98 22.29 11.91 -10.48
N MET A 99 23.30 11.10 -10.79
CA MET A 99 23.51 10.57 -12.15
C MET A 99 22.46 9.55 -12.61
N ALA A 100 21.74 8.90 -11.68
CA ALA A 100 20.63 8.02 -12.04
C ALA A 100 19.46 8.78 -12.69
N ARG A 101 19.39 10.10 -12.52
CA ARG A 101 18.40 10.96 -13.21
C ARG A 101 18.44 10.79 -14.73
N LEU A 102 19.61 10.51 -15.32
CA LEU A 102 19.72 10.24 -16.77
C LEU A 102 18.86 9.06 -17.21
N PHE A 103 18.82 7.99 -16.41
CA PHE A 103 18.04 6.81 -16.73
C PHE A 103 16.53 7.13 -16.74
N TYR A 104 16.06 7.86 -15.73
CA TYR A 104 14.63 8.12 -15.53
C TYR A 104 14.10 9.31 -16.33
N LEU A 105 14.86 10.38 -16.45
CA LEU A 105 14.45 11.66 -17.05
C LEU A 105 15.03 11.89 -18.46
N GLY A 106 15.99 11.05 -18.90
CA GLY A 106 16.68 11.27 -20.17
C GLY A 106 17.49 12.56 -20.16
N ARG A 107 17.56 13.26 -21.31
CA ARG A 107 18.25 14.56 -21.43
C ARG A 107 17.61 15.71 -20.64
N ALA A 108 16.41 15.51 -20.11
CA ALA A 108 15.80 16.48 -19.19
C ALA A 108 16.39 16.42 -17.78
N ALA A 109 17.30 15.48 -17.51
CA ALA A 109 18.02 15.41 -16.26
C ALA A 109 18.91 16.65 -16.06
N ASP A 110 18.79 17.29 -14.91
CA ASP A 110 19.65 18.39 -14.47
C ASP A 110 21.00 17.84 -13.96
N VAL A 111 21.84 17.36 -14.89
CA VAL A 111 23.21 16.88 -14.65
C VAL A 111 24.12 17.28 -15.81
N ASP A 112 25.40 17.53 -15.53
CA ASP A 112 26.36 18.09 -16.50
C ASP A 112 26.55 17.25 -17.77
N ILE A 113 26.40 15.93 -17.67
CA ILE A 113 26.59 14.98 -18.77
C ILE A 113 25.29 14.62 -19.53
N ALA A 114 24.19 15.35 -19.30
CA ALA A 114 22.89 15.04 -19.90
C ALA A 114 22.89 15.03 -21.42
N GLU A 115 23.61 15.96 -22.05
CA GLU A 115 23.74 16.03 -23.51
C GLU A 115 24.50 14.82 -24.09
N SER A 116 25.39 14.22 -23.31
CA SER A 116 26.14 13.02 -23.70
C SER A 116 25.30 11.74 -23.64
N LEU A 117 24.03 11.78 -23.21
CA LEU A 117 23.17 10.61 -23.20
C LEU A 117 22.90 10.11 -24.63
N ALA A 118 23.31 8.88 -24.92
CA ALA A 118 23.12 8.23 -26.22
C ALA A 118 21.88 7.31 -26.23
N GLY A 119 21.66 6.57 -25.15
CA GLY A 119 20.55 5.64 -25.03
C GLY A 119 20.42 5.02 -23.64
N ARG A 120 19.27 4.39 -23.40
CA ARG A 120 18.89 3.76 -22.15
C ARG A 120 18.34 2.36 -22.43
N ARG A 121 18.81 1.37 -21.67
CA ARG A 121 18.28 0.00 -21.70
C ARG A 121 17.54 -0.27 -20.41
N THR A 122 16.29 -0.68 -20.51
CA THR A 122 15.47 -1.11 -19.38
C THR A 122 15.38 -2.61 -19.35
N PHE A 123 15.57 -3.23 -18.18
CA PHE A 123 15.48 -4.69 -18.07
C PHE A 123 14.11 -5.15 -17.53
N ASP A 124 13.55 -6.17 -18.18
CA ASP A 124 12.49 -6.99 -17.61
C ASP A 124 13.10 -7.98 -16.62
N ARG A 125 12.55 -8.00 -15.39
CA ARG A 125 13.15 -8.71 -14.27
C ARG A 125 12.20 -9.77 -13.72
N THR A 126 12.76 -10.92 -13.36
CA THR A 126 12.16 -11.83 -12.37
C THR A 126 12.95 -11.73 -11.07
N SER A 127 12.54 -12.47 -10.03
CA SER A 127 13.06 -12.28 -8.66
C SER A 127 14.58 -12.18 -8.57
N ASN A 128 15.35 -12.94 -9.39
CA ASN A 128 16.82 -12.95 -9.36
C ASN A 128 17.48 -12.91 -10.76
N ASP A 129 16.74 -12.62 -11.84
CA ASP A 129 17.26 -12.77 -13.20
C ASP A 129 16.66 -11.75 -14.17
N LEU A 130 17.38 -11.48 -15.26
CA LEU A 130 16.91 -10.67 -16.37
C LEU A 130 16.22 -11.59 -17.38
N VAL A 131 15.00 -11.23 -17.77
CA VAL A 131 14.18 -12.03 -18.69
C VAL A 131 14.17 -11.45 -20.08
N ASP A 132 14.19 -10.12 -20.19
CA ASP A 132 14.17 -9.40 -21.45
C ASP A 132 14.73 -7.98 -21.23
N PHE A 133 14.83 -7.19 -22.29
CA PHE A 133 15.16 -5.77 -22.21
C PHE A 133 14.47 -4.95 -23.31
N GLU A 134 14.45 -3.63 -23.10
CA GLU A 134 13.93 -2.63 -24.02
C GLU A 134 14.93 -1.47 -24.13
N ASP A 135 15.33 -1.15 -25.36
CA ASP A 135 16.28 -0.09 -25.67
C ASP A 135 15.57 1.18 -26.15
N GLU A 136 15.90 2.30 -25.55
CA GLU A 136 15.45 3.64 -25.88
C GLU A 136 16.67 4.45 -26.36
N VAL A 137 16.72 4.81 -27.64
CA VAL A 137 17.82 5.60 -28.21
C VAL A 137 17.43 7.08 -28.21
N GLU A 138 18.32 7.94 -27.73
CA GLU A 138 18.05 9.38 -27.69
C GLU A 138 18.04 9.98 -29.12
N PRO A 139 17.15 10.95 -29.39
CA PRO A 139 17.14 11.65 -30.68
C PRO A 139 18.48 12.31 -31.00
N GLY A 140 18.95 12.14 -32.23
CA GLY A 140 20.22 12.72 -32.69
C GLY A 140 21.46 11.87 -32.40
N THR A 141 21.32 10.69 -31.77
CA THR A 141 22.44 9.75 -31.63
C THR A 141 22.82 9.18 -33.02
N PRO A 142 24.09 9.33 -33.46
CA PRO A 142 24.49 9.09 -34.86
C PRO A 142 24.50 7.61 -35.28
N HIS A 143 24.71 6.70 -34.33
CA HIS A 143 24.70 5.25 -34.52
C HIS A 143 23.92 4.60 -33.37
N ASP A 144 23.44 3.38 -33.56
CA ASP A 144 22.82 2.62 -32.47
C ASP A 144 23.84 2.46 -31.33
N PRO A 145 23.62 3.08 -30.15
CA PRO A 145 24.56 3.06 -29.04
C PRO A 145 24.73 1.66 -28.44
N PHE A 146 23.83 0.74 -28.76
CA PHE A 146 23.88 -0.66 -28.33
C PHE A 146 24.51 -1.57 -29.38
N ALA A 147 24.72 -1.09 -30.62
CA ALA A 147 25.38 -1.83 -31.68
C ALA A 147 26.91 -1.72 -31.54
N GLY A 148 27.53 -2.69 -30.84
CA GLY A 148 29.00 -2.80 -30.85
C GLY A 148 29.69 -3.20 -29.55
N THR A 149 28.99 -3.59 -28.49
CA THR A 149 29.63 -4.12 -27.25
C THR A 149 30.16 -5.55 -27.38
N SER A 150 30.39 -6.03 -28.60
CA SER A 150 31.21 -7.22 -28.88
C SER A 150 32.68 -6.82 -29.11
N LYS A 151 33.28 -6.05 -28.20
CA LYS A 151 34.75 -5.90 -28.19
C LYS A 151 35.35 -7.04 -27.38
N THR A 152 35.79 -8.07 -28.12
CA THR A 152 36.88 -9.00 -27.79
C THR A 152 37.10 -9.26 -26.29
N SER A 153 36.32 -10.17 -25.71
CA SER A 153 36.87 -10.96 -24.61
C SER A 153 37.95 -11.85 -25.20
N THR A 154 39.21 -11.61 -24.83
CA THR A 154 40.26 -12.64 -24.85
C THR A 154 39.64 -13.94 -24.31
N PRO A 155 39.79 -15.09 -24.98
CA PRO A 155 39.15 -16.31 -24.52
C PRO A 155 39.63 -16.59 -23.09
N VAL A 156 38.74 -16.39 -22.12
CA VAL A 156 38.90 -16.98 -20.81
C VAL A 156 38.85 -18.48 -21.06
N ASP A 157 39.98 -19.13 -20.78
CA ASP A 157 40.11 -20.57 -20.88
C ASP A 157 38.86 -21.22 -20.32
N THR A 158 38.16 -21.95 -21.19
CA THR A 158 36.99 -22.74 -20.82
C THR A 158 37.35 -23.57 -19.59
N ALA A 159 36.63 -23.34 -18.50
CA ALA A 159 36.68 -24.23 -17.34
C ALA A 159 36.58 -25.69 -17.84
N PRO A 160 37.39 -26.62 -17.31
CA PRO A 160 37.49 -27.95 -17.85
C PRO A 160 36.11 -28.62 -17.85
N ARG A 161 35.73 -29.12 -19.03
CA ARG A 161 34.56 -29.98 -19.24
C ARG A 161 34.50 -31.00 -18.09
N PRO A 162 33.35 -31.19 -17.42
CA PRO A 162 33.25 -32.22 -16.38
C PRO A 162 33.66 -33.56 -17.00
N ALA A 163 34.65 -34.21 -16.40
CA ALA A 163 35.16 -35.48 -16.87
C ALA A 163 33.98 -36.44 -17.06
N GLN A 164 33.84 -36.95 -18.28
CA GLN A 164 32.95 -38.08 -18.55
C GLN A 164 33.40 -39.22 -17.63
N ARG A 165 32.54 -39.60 -16.68
CA ARG A 165 32.76 -40.81 -15.89
C ARG A 165 32.88 -41.98 -16.87
N PRO A 166 33.91 -42.84 -16.75
CA PRO A 166 33.95 -44.06 -17.52
C PRO A 166 32.72 -44.91 -17.17
N THR A 167 32.06 -45.43 -18.20
CA THR A 167 31.01 -46.44 -18.08
C THR A 167 31.58 -47.66 -17.37
N VAL A 168 31.18 -47.84 -16.10
CA VAL A 168 31.43 -49.07 -15.35
C VAL A 168 30.18 -49.94 -15.46
N SER A 169 30.35 -51.14 -15.99
CA SER A 169 29.32 -52.18 -16.08
C SER A 169 28.72 -52.50 -14.70
N PRO A 170 27.42 -52.85 -14.62
CA PRO A 170 26.78 -53.16 -13.35
C PRO A 170 27.32 -54.47 -12.74
N PRO A 171 27.58 -54.53 -11.42
CA PRO A 171 27.86 -55.78 -10.73
C PRO A 171 26.57 -56.60 -10.49
N PRO A 172 26.66 -57.93 -10.31
CA PRO A 172 25.50 -58.81 -10.22
C PRO A 172 24.75 -58.65 -8.90
N ALA A 173 23.46 -58.97 -8.92
CA ALA A 173 22.52 -58.83 -7.81
C ALA A 173 22.92 -59.68 -6.57
N PRO A 174 22.92 -59.11 -5.35
CA PRO A 174 22.98 -59.87 -4.11
C PRO A 174 21.59 -60.20 -3.57
N ALA A 175 21.52 -61.36 -2.90
CA ALA A 175 20.33 -62.03 -2.39
C ALA A 175 19.53 -61.27 -1.31
N THR A 176 18.24 -61.58 -1.28
CA THR A 176 17.21 -61.14 -0.33
C THR A 176 17.54 -61.44 1.14
N ARG A 177 17.41 -60.42 2.01
CA ARG A 177 17.28 -60.52 3.48
C ARG A 177 16.25 -59.50 4.01
N PRO A 178 15.67 -59.70 5.20
CA PRO A 178 14.27 -59.36 5.50
C PRO A 178 14.07 -57.91 5.97
N THR A 179 12.82 -57.46 5.80
CA THR A 179 12.24 -56.18 6.22
C THR A 179 12.43 -55.84 7.71
N PRO A 180 12.71 -54.57 8.06
CA PRO A 180 12.72 -54.10 9.44
C PRO A 180 11.29 -53.87 9.99
N THR A 181 11.10 -54.26 11.25
CA THR A 181 9.86 -54.17 12.04
C THR A 181 9.46 -52.72 12.38
N PRO A 182 8.16 -52.36 12.41
CA PRO A 182 7.71 -51.01 12.78
C PRO A 182 7.87 -50.71 14.29
N PRO A 183 7.94 -49.42 14.69
CA PRO A 183 8.08 -49.03 16.10
C PRO A 183 6.80 -49.31 16.91
N PRO A 184 6.91 -49.50 18.24
CA PRO A 184 5.77 -49.83 19.10
C PRO A 184 4.82 -48.64 19.34
N PRO A 185 3.53 -48.91 19.64
CA PRO A 185 2.52 -47.88 19.92
C PRO A 185 2.73 -47.19 21.28
N PRO A 186 2.16 -45.98 21.48
CA PRO A 186 2.23 -45.27 22.75
C PRO A 186 1.49 -46.03 23.88
N PRO A 187 1.88 -45.81 25.16
CA PRO A 187 1.30 -46.52 26.30
C PRO A 187 -0.17 -46.15 26.53
N PRO A 188 -0.97 -47.06 27.12
CA PRO A 188 -2.40 -46.85 27.35
C PRO A 188 -2.66 -45.84 28.49
N ASP A 189 -3.66 -44.99 28.27
CA ASP A 189 -4.23 -44.12 29.30
C ASP A 189 -4.75 -44.91 30.49
N LYS A 190 -4.46 -44.42 31.69
CA LYS A 190 -5.02 -44.93 32.95
C LYS A 190 -6.53 -44.65 33.02
N PRO A 191 -7.31 -45.54 33.67
CA PRO A 191 -8.76 -45.42 33.70
C PRO A 191 -9.23 -44.26 34.57
N ALA A 192 -10.30 -43.62 34.10
CA ALA A 192 -11.08 -42.63 34.84
C ALA A 192 -11.69 -43.25 36.10
N SER A 193 -11.54 -42.57 37.23
CA SER A 193 -12.33 -42.80 38.43
C SER A 193 -13.69 -42.12 38.28
N ASP A 194 -14.71 -42.96 38.40
CA ASP A 194 -16.12 -42.74 38.66
C ASP A 194 -16.45 -41.51 39.54
N THR A 195 -17.39 -40.67 39.12
CA THR A 195 -18.57 -40.34 39.95
C THR A 195 -19.61 -39.45 39.25
N ALA A 196 -20.84 -39.98 39.28
CA ALA A 196 -22.12 -39.28 39.42
C ALA A 196 -22.73 -38.54 38.22
N GLN A 197 -23.51 -39.33 37.48
CA GLN A 197 -24.77 -38.92 36.86
C GLN A 197 -25.66 -38.12 37.83
N ARG A 198 -26.17 -36.96 37.39
CA ARG A 198 -27.56 -36.57 37.65
C ARG A 198 -28.18 -35.99 36.40
N ALA A 199 -29.18 -36.72 35.90
CA ALA A 199 -30.13 -36.31 34.90
C ALA A 199 -30.89 -35.06 35.37
N TYR A 200 -31.10 -34.10 34.47
CA TYR A 200 -32.21 -33.16 34.57
C TYR A 200 -33.05 -33.27 33.30
N THR A 201 -34.30 -33.68 33.51
CA THR A 201 -35.35 -33.85 32.52
C THR A 201 -35.84 -32.49 32.00
N PRO A 202 -36.27 -32.39 30.73
CA PRO A 202 -36.98 -31.21 30.23
C PRO A 202 -38.47 -31.34 30.58
N ARG A 203 -39.07 -30.27 31.14
CA ARG A 203 -40.53 -30.14 31.28
C ARG A 203 -41.05 -29.00 30.40
N PRO A 204 -42.27 -29.10 29.83
CA PRO A 204 -42.65 -28.33 28.65
C PRO A 204 -43.59 -27.14 28.94
N ALA A 205 -43.63 -26.24 27.95
CA ALA A 205 -44.71 -25.39 27.46
C ALA A 205 -45.50 -24.49 28.44
N THR A 206 -45.52 -23.19 28.16
CA THR A 206 -46.78 -22.43 28.08
C THR A 206 -46.69 -21.30 27.05
N SER A 207 -47.73 -21.23 26.24
CA SER A 207 -48.08 -20.20 25.26
C SER A 207 -48.58 -18.93 25.95
N SER A 208 -48.20 -17.75 25.44
CA SER A 208 -49.09 -16.58 25.44
C SER A 208 -48.60 -15.52 24.45
N THR A 209 -49.42 -15.27 23.44
CA THR A 209 -49.50 -14.01 22.66
C THR A 209 -49.95 -12.86 23.56
N PRO A 210 -49.54 -11.62 23.25
CA PRO A 210 -50.55 -10.68 22.76
C PRO A 210 -50.10 -9.70 21.64
N THR A 211 -51.12 -9.27 20.92
CA THR A 211 -51.31 -8.33 19.80
C THR A 211 -50.90 -6.87 20.13
N PRO A 212 -50.75 -5.96 19.14
CA PRO A 212 -50.15 -4.63 19.29
C PRO A 212 -51.20 -3.54 19.62
N PRO A 213 -50.77 -2.35 20.08
CA PRO A 213 -51.65 -1.18 20.06
C PRO A 213 -51.35 -0.21 18.90
N THR A 214 -52.47 0.38 18.51
CA THR A 214 -52.81 1.21 17.37
C THR A 214 -52.33 2.66 17.46
N SER A 215 -52.30 3.29 16.29
CA SER A 215 -52.20 4.72 15.98
C SER A 215 -53.12 5.64 16.78
N VAL A 216 -52.60 6.82 17.15
CA VAL A 216 -53.38 8.05 17.38
C VAL A 216 -52.58 9.27 16.88
N THR A 217 -53.16 10.01 15.94
CA THR A 217 -52.83 11.37 15.50
C THR A 217 -53.19 12.41 16.58
N PRO A 218 -52.57 13.61 16.54
CA PRO A 218 -53.41 14.76 16.22
C PRO A 218 -52.77 15.80 15.30
N ASP A 219 -53.68 16.65 14.83
CA ASP A 219 -53.67 17.53 13.69
C ASP A 219 -53.19 18.96 14.01
N THR A 220 -52.86 19.71 12.94
CA THR A 220 -52.79 21.17 12.78
C THR A 220 -51.77 22.01 13.59
N ALA A 221 -50.87 22.69 12.87
CA ALA A 221 -51.01 24.12 12.59
C ALA A 221 -49.83 24.68 11.74
N ARG A 222 -50.21 25.46 10.72
CA ARG A 222 -49.38 26.28 9.82
C ARG A 222 -48.88 27.54 10.58
N PRO A 223 -47.85 28.24 10.06
CA PRO A 223 -48.20 29.45 9.33
C PRO A 223 -47.44 29.64 8.02
N SER A 224 -48.15 30.34 7.15
CA SER A 224 -47.75 30.98 5.91
C SER A 224 -46.63 31.99 6.11
N ASP A 225 -45.70 32.06 5.16
CA ASP A 225 -45.24 33.38 4.73
C ASP A 225 -44.96 33.44 3.23
N THR A 226 -45.24 34.63 2.71
CA THR A 226 -45.55 34.93 1.31
C THR A 226 -44.43 35.79 0.76
N ARG A 227 -43.85 35.46 -0.41
CA ARG A 227 -43.32 36.50 -1.30
C ARG A 227 -43.22 36.05 -2.75
N ALA A 228 -43.69 36.95 -3.61
CA ALA A 228 -43.98 36.80 -5.02
C ALA A 228 -42.73 36.88 -5.94
N PRO A 229 -42.86 36.51 -7.24
CA PRO A 229 -41.75 36.25 -8.17
C PRO A 229 -41.53 37.39 -9.18
N LEU A 230 -40.41 37.34 -9.94
CA LEU A 230 -40.19 37.75 -11.36
C LEU A 230 -38.67 37.86 -11.66
N PRO A 231 -38.18 37.82 -12.92
CA PRO A 231 -38.75 37.27 -14.15
C PRO A 231 -37.82 36.30 -14.91
N THR A 232 -38.45 35.61 -15.84
CA THR A 232 -37.97 34.73 -16.91
C THR A 232 -37.12 35.44 -17.97
N ALA A 233 -36.08 34.77 -18.45
CA ALA A 233 -35.53 34.94 -19.79
C ALA A 233 -35.21 33.55 -20.39
N ALA A 234 -35.91 33.21 -21.48
CA ALA A 234 -35.62 32.06 -22.31
C ALA A 234 -34.37 32.33 -23.18
N PRO A 235 -33.74 31.27 -23.70
CA PRO A 235 -33.77 31.14 -25.16
C PRO A 235 -34.13 29.73 -25.65
N THR A 236 -35.08 29.73 -26.59
CA THR A 236 -35.16 28.95 -27.84
C THR A 236 -34.60 27.52 -27.88
N ALA A 237 -35.54 26.59 -28.04
CA ALA A 237 -35.33 25.26 -28.59
C ALA A 237 -35.15 25.32 -30.11
N GLU A 238 -34.13 24.63 -30.63
CA GLU A 238 -34.12 24.15 -32.01
C GLU A 238 -33.58 22.72 -32.08
N SER A 239 -34.34 21.90 -32.80
CA SER A 239 -33.92 20.71 -33.56
C SER A 239 -33.48 19.45 -32.80
N ALA A 240 -34.46 18.58 -32.57
CA ALA A 240 -34.28 17.15 -32.34
C ALA A 240 -33.61 16.47 -33.55
N GLY A 241 -32.40 15.96 -33.36
CA GLY A 241 -31.69 15.06 -34.28
C GLY A 241 -31.52 13.68 -33.65
N LYS A 242 -32.00 12.65 -34.36
CA LYS A 242 -31.97 11.23 -33.99
C LYS A 242 -30.58 10.75 -33.55
N VAL A 243 -30.52 10.06 -32.41
CA VAL A 243 -29.34 9.30 -31.96
C VAL A 243 -29.28 8.00 -32.78
N SER A 244 -28.25 7.89 -33.63
CA SER A 244 -27.80 6.62 -34.20
C SER A 244 -26.79 5.97 -33.25
N PRO A 245 -26.73 4.63 -33.17
CA PRO A 245 -25.82 3.93 -32.26
C PRO A 245 -24.36 4.14 -32.67
N ALA A 246 -23.49 4.26 -31.68
CA ALA A 246 -22.04 4.39 -31.85
C ALA A 246 -21.47 3.21 -32.67
N PRO A 247 -20.50 3.44 -33.57
CA PRO A 247 -19.92 2.36 -34.35
C PRO A 247 -19.08 1.46 -33.43
N ALA A 248 -19.20 0.16 -33.64
CA ALA A 248 -18.26 -0.82 -33.11
C ALA A 248 -16.84 -0.45 -33.60
N HIS A 249 -15.91 -0.28 -32.66
CA HIS A 249 -14.50 -0.14 -33.02
C HIS A 249 -14.02 -1.47 -33.61
N ASP A 250 -13.53 -1.39 -34.85
CA ASP A 250 -12.84 -2.46 -35.56
C ASP A 250 -11.40 -2.56 -35.03
N ASP A 251 -11.07 -3.68 -34.37
CA ASP A 251 -9.75 -4.02 -33.82
C ASP A 251 -8.76 -4.41 -34.94
N SER A 252 -8.48 -3.51 -35.89
CA SER A 252 -7.61 -3.83 -37.04
C SER A 252 -6.49 -2.83 -37.35
N THR A 253 -6.18 -1.88 -36.47
CA THR A 253 -4.97 -1.05 -36.59
C THR A 253 -4.09 -1.20 -35.35
N GLY A 254 -2.91 -1.82 -35.50
CA GLY A 254 -1.88 -1.97 -34.46
C GLY A 254 -1.18 -0.67 -34.04
N ALA A 255 -1.92 0.44 -33.97
CA ALA A 255 -1.41 1.70 -33.44
C ALA A 255 -1.41 1.63 -31.91
N VAL A 256 -0.22 1.76 -31.32
CA VAL A 256 -0.05 1.89 -29.87
C VAL A 256 -0.80 3.17 -29.41
N PRO A 257 -1.69 3.10 -28.41
CA PRO A 257 -2.40 4.28 -27.92
C PRO A 257 -1.42 5.40 -27.56
N GLU A 258 -1.72 6.65 -27.91
CA GLU A 258 -0.84 7.83 -27.70
C GLU A 258 -0.34 7.97 -26.24
N ARG A 259 -1.09 7.45 -25.28
CA ARG A 259 -0.74 7.45 -23.86
C ARG A 259 0.41 6.48 -23.53
N VAL A 260 0.46 5.36 -24.23
CA VAL A 260 1.51 4.34 -24.10
C VAL A 260 2.80 4.83 -24.77
N SER A 261 2.71 5.56 -25.87
CA SER A 261 3.90 6.10 -26.58
C SER A 261 4.64 7.19 -25.81
N ARG A 262 4.04 7.77 -24.76
CA ARG A 262 4.69 8.75 -23.88
C ARG A 262 5.38 8.11 -22.67
N LEU A 263 5.26 6.79 -22.50
CA LEU A 263 5.90 6.08 -21.41
C LEU A 263 7.37 5.81 -21.71
N ARG A 264 8.16 5.81 -20.65
CA ARG A 264 9.51 5.24 -20.66
C ARG A 264 9.39 3.72 -20.64
N ALA A 265 10.10 3.05 -21.55
CA ALA A 265 10.10 1.60 -21.71
C ALA A 265 8.69 0.97 -21.70
N PRO A 266 7.82 1.33 -22.67
CA PRO A 266 6.42 0.94 -22.69
C PRO A 266 6.20 -0.58 -22.67
N LYS A 267 7.03 -1.37 -23.35
CA LYS A 267 6.91 -2.84 -23.34
C LYS A 267 7.18 -3.38 -21.95
N THR A 268 8.29 -2.97 -21.32
CA THR A 268 8.65 -3.39 -19.95
C THR A 268 7.61 -2.96 -18.93
N VAL A 269 7.07 -1.75 -19.06
CA VAL A 269 5.97 -1.26 -18.21
C VAL A 269 4.73 -2.15 -18.35
N LEU A 270 4.31 -2.45 -19.59
CA LEU A 270 3.15 -3.31 -19.86
C LEU A 270 3.33 -4.73 -19.29
N THR A 271 4.52 -5.31 -19.42
CA THR A 271 4.87 -6.60 -18.79
C THR A 271 4.73 -6.51 -17.27
N ALA A 272 5.28 -5.47 -16.64
CA ALA A 272 5.25 -5.31 -15.18
C ALA A 272 3.82 -5.10 -14.64
N VAL A 273 2.99 -4.30 -15.33
CA VAL A 273 1.63 -4.02 -14.84
C VAL A 273 0.66 -5.19 -15.02
N THR A 274 0.90 -6.07 -16.00
CA THR A 274 0.09 -7.28 -16.24
C THR A 274 0.52 -8.48 -15.38
N ALA A 275 1.69 -8.39 -14.75
CA ALA A 275 2.23 -9.44 -13.90
C ALA A 275 1.24 -9.82 -12.77
N PRO A 276 1.09 -11.13 -12.47
CA PRO A 276 0.16 -11.59 -11.45
C PRO A 276 0.46 -11.02 -10.06
N ARG A 277 -0.58 -10.59 -9.34
CA ARG A 277 -0.43 -10.23 -7.92
C ARG A 277 -0.15 -11.48 -7.09
N THR A 278 0.87 -11.44 -6.24
CA THR A 278 1.32 -12.58 -5.40
C THR A 278 1.15 -12.35 -3.89
N GLY A 279 0.58 -11.20 -3.50
CA GLY A 279 0.46 -10.79 -2.10
C GLY A 279 1.68 -10.07 -1.53
N ARG A 280 2.74 -9.87 -2.34
CA ARG A 280 3.86 -8.98 -2.04
C ARG A 280 3.95 -7.88 -3.09
N LEU A 281 4.29 -6.68 -2.65
CA LEU A 281 4.58 -5.60 -3.57
C LEU A 281 5.96 -5.84 -4.20
N LYS A 282 6.04 -5.75 -5.53
CA LYS A 282 7.31 -5.85 -6.26
C LYS A 282 7.87 -4.46 -6.52
N SER A 283 9.20 -4.35 -6.50
CA SER A 283 9.89 -3.14 -6.93
C SER A 283 9.57 -2.82 -8.38
N LEU A 284 9.30 -1.54 -8.63
CA LEU A 284 9.14 -0.99 -9.97
C LEU A 284 10.33 -0.13 -10.37
N LEU A 285 11.51 -0.31 -9.77
CA LEU A 285 12.69 0.53 -10.08
C LEU A 285 12.98 0.65 -11.58
N ALA A 286 12.84 -0.43 -12.34
CA ALA A 286 13.04 -0.43 -13.79
C ALA A 286 11.91 0.29 -14.56
N THR A 287 10.70 0.35 -14.01
CA THR A 287 9.49 0.83 -14.68
C THR A 287 8.92 2.12 -14.09
N LEU A 288 9.62 2.73 -13.13
CA LEU A 288 9.28 4.07 -12.61
C LEU A 288 9.26 5.06 -13.78
N GLN A 289 8.14 5.76 -13.90
CA GLN A 289 7.96 6.78 -14.92
C GLN A 289 8.59 8.12 -14.46
N PRO A 290 8.97 9.02 -15.38
CA PRO A 290 9.63 10.29 -15.04
C PRO A 290 8.93 11.07 -13.91
N GLN A 291 7.62 11.31 -14.03
CA GLN A 291 6.84 12.00 -13.00
C GLN A 291 6.83 11.27 -11.65
N GLN A 292 6.84 9.93 -11.64
CA GLN A 292 6.91 9.16 -10.40
C GLN A 292 8.31 9.26 -9.78
N TYR A 293 9.36 9.26 -10.60
CA TYR A 293 10.74 9.42 -10.14
C TYR A 293 10.99 10.82 -9.55
N GLU A 294 10.41 11.87 -10.13
CA GLU A 294 10.45 13.22 -9.55
C GLU A 294 9.79 13.26 -8.17
N LEU A 295 8.66 12.59 -7.98
CA LEU A 295 8.00 12.48 -6.67
C LEU A 295 8.81 11.64 -5.66
N VAL A 296 9.47 10.57 -6.13
CA VAL A 296 10.38 9.76 -5.31
C VAL A 296 11.56 10.61 -4.83
N THR A 297 12.16 11.39 -5.74
CA THR A 297 13.36 12.21 -5.52
C THR A 297 13.06 13.64 -5.06
N TRP A 298 11.80 13.94 -4.70
CA TRP A 298 11.39 15.25 -4.20
C TRP A 298 12.28 15.68 -3.02
N PRO A 299 12.66 16.96 -2.89
CA PRO A 299 13.53 17.40 -1.80
C PRO A 299 13.05 16.90 -0.42
N GLU A 300 13.99 16.45 0.42
CA GLU A 300 13.68 15.93 1.77
C GLU A 300 13.20 17.05 2.71
N GLU A 301 13.60 18.28 2.40
CA GLU A 301 13.42 19.47 3.24
C GLU A 301 12.03 20.06 3.08
N ASP A 302 11.32 19.65 2.03
CA ASP A 302 9.99 20.11 1.69
C ASP A 302 8.93 19.08 2.06
N HIS A 303 7.80 19.57 2.55
CA HIS A 303 6.60 18.75 2.68
C HIS A 303 6.03 18.44 1.28
N LEU A 304 5.43 17.26 1.14
CA LEU A 304 4.81 16.82 -0.12
C LEU A 304 3.47 16.15 0.16
N ILE A 305 2.45 16.53 -0.60
CA ILE A 305 1.16 15.84 -0.66
C ILE A 305 0.99 15.31 -2.08
N ILE A 306 0.70 14.01 -2.21
CA ILE A 306 0.48 13.33 -3.48
C ILE A 306 -0.97 12.87 -3.53
N GLN A 307 -1.79 13.56 -4.34
CA GLN A 307 -3.12 13.07 -4.74
C GLN A 307 -2.94 12.13 -5.92
N GLY A 308 -3.41 10.89 -5.78
CA GLY A 308 -3.45 9.96 -6.90
C GLY A 308 -4.76 9.20 -6.96
N HIS A 309 -4.99 8.53 -8.07
CA HIS A 309 -6.18 7.70 -8.30
C HIS A 309 -5.88 6.22 -8.05
N PRO A 310 -6.87 5.32 -8.10
CA PRO A 310 -6.60 3.90 -8.03
C PRO A 310 -5.63 3.45 -9.14
N GLY A 311 -4.59 2.73 -8.73
CA GLY A 311 -3.60 2.16 -9.64
C GLY A 311 -2.51 3.12 -10.16
N THR A 312 -2.42 4.36 -9.69
CA THR A 312 -1.35 5.32 -10.08
C THR A 312 0.03 5.00 -9.47
N GLY A 313 0.10 3.99 -8.59
CA GLY A 313 1.36 3.57 -7.95
C GLY A 313 1.73 4.35 -6.70
N LYS A 314 0.77 5.03 -6.05
CA LYS A 314 0.91 5.76 -4.78
C LYS A 314 1.82 5.06 -3.75
N THR A 315 1.48 3.85 -3.33
CA THR A 315 2.26 3.06 -2.37
C THR A 315 3.67 2.75 -2.88
N VAL A 316 3.85 2.53 -4.19
CA VAL A 316 5.18 2.34 -4.77
C VAL A 316 6.02 3.61 -4.64
N ILE A 317 5.44 4.76 -5.01
CA ILE A 317 6.12 6.06 -4.87
C ILE A 317 6.52 6.29 -3.41
N ALA A 318 5.61 6.05 -2.46
CA ALA A 318 5.86 6.19 -1.03
C ALA A 318 7.07 5.34 -0.56
N LEU A 319 7.16 4.09 -1.00
CA LEU A 319 8.24 3.18 -0.57
C LEU A 319 9.57 3.43 -1.28
N HIS A 320 9.55 3.76 -2.57
CA HIS A 320 10.76 4.18 -3.29
C HIS A 320 11.27 5.51 -2.76
N ARG A 321 10.39 6.41 -2.33
CA ARG A 321 10.78 7.63 -1.61
C ARG A 321 11.43 7.31 -0.28
N ALA A 322 10.89 6.39 0.51
CA ALA A 322 11.54 5.96 1.75
C ALA A 322 12.95 5.39 1.48
N ALA A 323 13.10 4.57 0.44
CA ALA A 323 14.38 4.03 0.02
C ALA A 323 15.35 5.11 -0.48
N PHE A 324 14.87 6.06 -1.28
CA PHE A 324 15.64 7.22 -1.73
C PHE A 324 16.17 8.02 -0.54
N LEU A 325 15.30 8.35 0.42
CA LEU A 325 15.65 9.15 1.58
C LEU A 325 16.69 8.47 2.48
N THR A 326 16.68 7.13 2.59
CA THR A 326 17.70 6.41 3.36
C THR A 326 19.02 6.21 2.60
N ASP A 327 19.05 6.46 1.29
CA ASP A 327 20.24 6.25 0.48
C ASP A 327 21.25 7.41 0.65
N PRO A 328 22.51 7.14 1.08
CA PRO A 328 23.53 8.18 1.20
C PRO A 328 23.96 8.77 -0.14
N GLU A 329 23.88 8.03 -1.26
CA GLU A 329 24.30 8.49 -2.60
C GLU A 329 23.41 9.62 -3.13
N ARG A 330 22.23 9.85 -2.55
CA ARG A 330 21.38 10.99 -2.91
C ARG A 330 22.02 12.34 -2.58
N LEU A 331 22.97 12.36 -1.63
CA LEU A 331 23.59 13.57 -1.14
C LEU A 331 24.85 13.89 -1.95
N PRO A 332 25.17 15.18 -2.15
CA PRO A 332 26.44 15.58 -2.73
C PRO A 332 27.63 15.02 -1.94
N PRO A 333 28.76 14.74 -2.61
CA PRO A 333 29.97 14.27 -1.94
C PRO A 333 30.36 15.16 -0.74
N GLY A 334 30.67 14.53 0.39
CA GLY A 334 31.08 15.24 1.61
C GLY A 334 29.94 15.74 2.51
N ARG A 335 28.68 15.69 2.06
CA ARG A 335 27.51 15.99 2.91
C ARG A 335 27.13 14.74 3.71
N ARG A 336 26.90 14.91 5.01
CA ARG A 336 26.44 13.82 5.89
C ARG A 336 24.93 13.66 5.79
N ALA A 337 24.47 12.41 5.89
CA ALA A 337 23.06 12.13 6.06
C ALA A 337 22.53 12.81 7.33
N PRO A 338 21.34 13.43 7.28
CA PRO A 338 20.70 13.94 8.48
C PRO A 338 20.41 12.80 9.46
N THR A 339 20.46 13.11 10.76
CA THR A 339 20.19 12.17 11.84
C THR A 339 18.70 11.84 11.93
N GLY A 340 18.37 10.64 12.43
CA GLY A 340 16.99 10.15 12.56
C GLY A 340 16.58 9.28 11.37
N ALA A 341 15.65 8.37 11.57
CA ALA A 341 15.18 7.40 10.58
C ALA A 341 14.03 7.95 9.71
N VAL A 342 13.65 7.21 8.66
CA VAL A 342 12.44 7.44 7.87
C VAL A 342 11.31 6.53 8.38
N LEU A 343 10.16 7.10 8.72
CA LEU A 343 8.98 6.33 9.13
C LEU A 343 7.96 6.25 7.99
N VAL A 344 7.52 5.04 7.64
CA VAL A 344 6.36 4.83 6.78
C VAL A 344 5.17 4.41 7.64
N LEU A 345 4.11 5.23 7.64
CA LEU A 345 2.84 4.97 8.29
C LEU A 345 1.84 4.41 7.26
N GLY A 346 1.16 3.33 7.64
CA GLY A 346 0.14 2.70 6.82
C GLY A 346 -1.15 2.37 7.57
N PRO A 347 -2.21 2.00 6.84
CA PRO A 347 -3.56 1.88 7.39
C PRO A 347 -3.79 0.65 8.26
N THR A 348 -3.06 -0.46 8.00
CA THR A 348 -3.30 -1.76 8.66
C THR A 348 -2.01 -2.56 8.84
N THR A 349 -2.04 -3.57 9.71
CA THR A 349 -0.94 -4.54 9.84
C THR A 349 -0.75 -5.38 8.58
N ALA A 350 -1.85 -5.73 7.88
CA ALA A 350 -1.78 -6.46 6.60
C ALA A 350 -1.04 -5.66 5.52
N TYR A 351 -1.20 -4.34 5.51
CA TYR A 351 -0.40 -3.44 4.67
C TYR A 351 1.09 -3.52 5.02
N ILE A 352 1.46 -3.49 6.31
CA ILE A 352 2.86 -3.60 6.73
C ILE A 352 3.49 -4.89 6.18
N ASP A 353 2.81 -6.03 6.35
CA ASP A 353 3.31 -7.33 5.87
C ASP A 353 3.46 -7.36 4.34
N HIS A 354 2.63 -6.59 3.63
CA HIS A 354 2.67 -6.46 2.18
C HIS A 354 3.85 -5.62 1.68
N VAL A 355 4.19 -4.52 2.37
CA VAL A 355 5.18 -3.52 1.91
C VAL A 355 6.56 -3.69 2.51
N LYS A 356 6.67 -4.21 3.73
CA LYS A 356 7.93 -4.35 4.47
C LYS A 356 8.97 -5.21 3.73
N PRO A 357 8.60 -6.33 3.05
CA PRO A 357 9.57 -7.07 2.25
C PRO A 357 10.21 -6.20 1.18
N LEU A 358 9.42 -5.44 0.42
CA LEU A 358 9.93 -4.55 -0.62
C LEU A 358 10.94 -3.55 -0.04
N LEU A 359 10.56 -2.83 1.02
CA LEU A 359 11.47 -1.84 1.62
C LEU A 359 12.75 -2.48 2.15
N SER A 360 12.70 -3.72 2.64
CA SER A 360 13.90 -4.48 3.05
C SER A 360 14.83 -4.84 1.90
N ASP A 361 14.30 -4.90 0.67
CA ASP A 361 15.04 -5.27 -0.53
C ASP A 361 15.72 -4.02 -1.14
N ILE A 362 15.04 -2.86 -1.12
CA ILE A 362 15.47 -1.65 -1.83
C ILE A 362 16.06 -0.54 -0.96
N ALA A 363 15.76 -0.49 0.35
CA ALA A 363 16.18 0.61 1.21
C ALA A 363 17.41 0.26 2.05
N GLN A 364 18.31 1.24 2.19
CA GLN A 364 19.38 1.22 3.20
C GLN A 364 18.78 1.24 4.63
N PRO A 365 19.53 0.87 5.69
CA PRO A 365 19.06 0.94 7.08
C PRO A 365 18.56 2.33 7.51
N GLU A 366 18.04 2.46 8.75
CA GLU A 366 17.41 3.69 9.28
C GLU A 366 16.00 3.98 8.74
N TRP A 367 15.15 2.95 8.69
CA TRP A 367 13.72 3.10 8.44
C TRP A 367 12.86 2.27 9.40
N ALA A 368 11.59 2.63 9.50
CA ALA A 368 10.54 1.86 10.16
C ALA A 368 9.25 1.87 9.32
N VAL A 369 8.46 0.80 9.42
CA VAL A 369 7.10 0.74 8.85
C VAL A 369 6.14 0.39 9.97
N TRP A 370 5.21 1.29 10.28
CA TRP A 370 4.22 1.13 11.34
C TRP A 370 2.80 1.27 10.79
N SER A 371 1.86 0.56 11.41
CA SER A 371 0.44 0.89 11.25
C SER A 371 0.11 2.07 12.14
N LEU A 372 -0.99 2.76 11.87
CA LEU A 372 -1.49 3.81 12.75
C LEU A 372 -1.74 3.31 14.19
N ALA A 373 -2.26 2.08 14.35
CA ALA A 373 -2.42 1.45 15.66
C ALA A 373 -1.07 1.24 16.38
N HIS A 374 -0.03 0.81 15.63
CA HIS A 374 1.31 0.67 16.19
C HIS A 374 1.94 2.03 16.51
N PHE A 375 1.68 3.06 15.71
CA PHE A 375 2.12 4.43 16.00
C PHE A 375 1.58 4.92 17.34
N TYR A 376 0.29 4.71 17.62
CA TYR A 376 -0.26 5.00 18.94
C TYR A 376 0.45 4.21 20.06
N ALA A 377 0.85 2.97 19.79
CA ALA A 377 1.46 2.09 20.79
C ALA A 377 2.86 2.52 21.19
N GLN A 378 3.54 3.22 20.29
CA GLN A 378 4.85 3.80 20.56
C GLN A 378 4.75 5.10 21.37
N LEU A 379 3.57 5.72 21.41
CA LEU A 379 3.33 7.01 22.05
C LEU A 379 2.57 6.89 23.38
N GLY A 380 1.54 6.05 23.43
CA GLY A 380 0.64 5.92 24.58
C GLY A 380 0.92 4.69 25.44
N ASP A 381 0.41 4.70 26.68
CA ASP A 381 0.47 3.55 27.59
C ASP A 381 -0.84 2.73 27.51
N PHE A 382 -0.86 1.66 26.70
CA PHE A 382 -1.99 0.73 26.59
C PHE A 382 -1.59 -0.75 26.59
N LYS A 383 -2.53 -1.65 26.92
CA LYS A 383 -2.22 -3.09 27.13
C LYS A 383 -2.13 -3.92 25.85
N ASP A 384 -3.01 -3.67 24.88
CA ASP A 384 -3.04 -4.44 23.63
C ASP A 384 -2.96 -3.50 22.42
N PRO A 385 -1.79 -3.47 21.72
CA PRO A 385 -1.58 -2.62 20.56
C PRO A 385 -2.25 -3.11 19.27
N ASN A 386 -2.80 -4.33 19.29
CA ASN A 386 -3.49 -4.91 18.14
C ASN A 386 -5.00 -4.74 18.20
N LEU A 387 -5.53 -4.18 19.29
CA LEU A 387 -6.96 -3.84 19.36
C LEU A 387 -7.29 -2.86 18.23
N PRO A 388 -8.25 -3.19 17.35
CA PRO A 388 -8.72 -2.25 16.35
C PRO A 388 -9.14 -0.97 17.06
N THR A 389 -8.59 0.15 16.60
CA THR A 389 -9.09 1.44 17.04
C THR A 389 -10.50 1.55 16.49
N ASP A 390 -11.48 1.66 17.38
CA ASP A 390 -12.88 1.76 16.98
C ASP A 390 -13.06 3.00 16.08
N PRO A 391 -13.59 2.86 14.85
CA PRO A 391 -13.92 4.00 14.00
C PRO A 391 -15.09 4.84 14.53
N ASP A 392 -15.76 4.42 15.62
CA ASP A 392 -16.93 5.10 16.17
C ASP A 392 -16.67 6.56 16.59
N ARG A 393 -17.53 7.44 16.06
CA ARG A 393 -18.10 8.75 16.51
C ARG A 393 -17.35 9.74 17.41
N VAL A 394 -16.19 9.45 17.98
CA VAL A 394 -15.43 10.41 18.82
C VAL A 394 -14.79 11.52 17.97
N ALA A 395 -14.87 11.41 16.65
CA ALA A 395 -14.22 12.32 15.72
C ALA A 395 -15.09 13.53 15.32
N THR A 396 -16.21 13.82 15.99
CA THR A 396 -16.83 15.17 15.97
C THR A 396 -16.10 16.18 16.86
N SER A 397 -15.34 15.73 17.85
CA SER A 397 -14.66 16.60 18.83
C SER A 397 -13.15 16.44 18.84
N ALA A 398 -12.53 15.87 17.79
CA ALA A 398 -11.09 15.56 17.79
C ALA A 398 -10.19 16.80 17.84
N ASP A 399 -10.58 17.89 17.16
CA ASP A 399 -9.90 19.19 17.25
C ASP A 399 -9.99 19.75 18.65
N GLN A 400 -11.21 19.79 19.20
CA GLN A 400 -11.44 20.26 20.56
C GLN A 400 -10.80 19.36 21.62
N LEU A 401 -10.68 18.05 21.38
CA LEU A 401 -9.98 17.12 22.25
C LEU A 401 -8.47 17.43 22.21
N GLY A 402 -7.91 17.71 21.02
CA GLY A 402 -6.55 18.18 20.87
C GLY A 402 -6.29 19.49 21.61
N GLU A 403 -7.14 20.50 21.41
CA GLU A 403 -7.08 21.78 22.13
C GLU A 403 -7.28 21.61 23.65
N THR A 404 -8.14 20.68 24.05
CA THR A 404 -8.36 20.34 25.46
C THR A 404 -7.10 19.74 26.05
N VAL A 405 -6.40 18.85 25.33
CA VAL A 405 -5.11 18.30 25.75
C VAL A 405 -4.06 19.42 25.86
N ASP A 406 -3.96 20.34 24.89
CA ASP A 406 -3.01 21.45 24.94
C ASP A 406 -3.27 22.37 26.16
N ARG A 407 -4.53 22.71 26.42
CA ARG A 407 -4.95 23.52 27.57
C ARG A 407 -4.71 22.79 28.89
N ALA A 408 -5.07 21.51 28.95
CA ALA A 408 -4.85 20.66 30.11
C ALA A 408 -3.36 20.52 30.42
N LEU A 409 -2.52 20.34 29.40
CA LEU A 409 -1.06 20.28 29.56
C LEU A 409 -0.51 21.57 30.13
N SER A 410 -1.01 22.72 29.68
CA SER A 410 -0.61 24.04 30.20
C SER A 410 -1.02 24.26 31.66
N ALA A 411 -2.13 23.65 32.09
CA ALA A 411 -2.60 23.68 33.49
C ALA A 411 -1.93 22.60 34.38
N TYR A 412 -1.42 21.53 33.78
CA TYR A 412 -0.87 20.39 34.50
C TYR A 412 0.40 20.74 35.28
N ARG A 413 0.47 20.30 36.55
CA ARG A 413 1.61 20.53 37.46
C ARG A 413 2.19 19.24 38.06
N GLY A 414 1.70 18.08 37.61
CA GLY A 414 2.12 16.77 38.10
C GLY A 414 3.39 16.25 37.42
N PRO A 415 3.79 14.99 37.72
CA PRO A 415 4.92 14.35 37.07
C PRO A 415 4.73 14.26 35.54
N ALA A 416 5.79 14.52 34.77
CA ALA A 416 5.77 14.41 33.32
C ALA A 416 5.76 12.94 32.85
N THR A 417 4.71 12.21 33.19
CA THR A 417 4.47 10.83 32.76
C THR A 417 3.12 10.74 32.06
N VAL A 418 3.03 9.85 31.06
CA VAL A 418 1.77 9.60 30.34
C VAL A 418 0.67 9.22 31.32
N ARG A 419 0.96 8.31 32.26
CA ARG A 419 0.02 7.83 33.28
C ARG A 419 -0.56 8.97 34.12
N ASP A 420 0.29 9.84 34.66
CA ASP A 420 -0.15 10.86 35.60
C ASP A 420 -0.92 11.97 34.87
N PHE A 421 -0.52 12.30 33.65
CA PHE A 421 -1.22 13.29 32.83
C PHE A 421 -2.58 12.78 32.34
N THR A 422 -2.66 11.54 31.85
CA THR A 422 -3.95 10.94 31.44
C THR A 422 -4.86 10.71 32.64
N GLN A 423 -4.31 10.36 33.81
CA GLN A 423 -5.07 10.30 35.05
C GLN A 423 -5.70 11.65 35.37
N PHE A 424 -4.97 12.76 35.19
CA PHE A 424 -5.49 14.11 35.32
C PHE A 424 -6.61 14.39 34.30
N LEU A 425 -6.43 14.06 33.02
CA LEU A 425 -7.46 14.25 31.97
C LEU A 425 -8.79 13.55 32.28
N PHE A 426 -8.75 12.39 32.94
CA PHE A 426 -9.94 11.62 33.31
C PHE A 426 -10.51 11.96 34.70
N THR A 427 -9.86 12.85 35.44
CA THR A 427 -10.33 13.29 36.76
C THR A 427 -11.19 14.55 36.59
N ASP A 428 -12.38 14.57 37.20
CA ASP A 428 -13.26 15.75 37.23
C ASP A 428 -12.74 16.78 38.24
N SER A 429 -11.56 17.36 37.96
CA SER A 429 -10.99 18.48 38.72
C SER A 429 -11.47 19.82 38.16
N GLU A 430 -11.49 20.87 38.98
CA GLU A 430 -11.84 22.22 38.53
C GLU A 430 -10.94 22.68 37.38
N GLU A 431 -9.63 22.42 37.45
CA GLU A 431 -8.67 22.77 36.38
C GLU A 431 -8.98 22.03 35.07
N MET A 432 -9.39 20.77 35.15
CA MET A 432 -9.73 19.98 33.96
C MET A 432 -11.08 20.42 33.37
N ARG A 433 -12.05 20.77 34.23
CA ARG A 433 -13.31 21.38 33.79
C ARG A 433 -13.01 22.68 33.06
N GLU A 434 -12.19 23.56 33.63
CA GLU A 434 -11.74 24.81 33.02
C GLU A 434 -11.05 24.59 31.66
N ALA A 435 -10.17 23.60 31.57
CA ALA A 435 -9.51 23.23 30.32
C ALA A 435 -10.49 22.68 29.26
N ALA A 436 -11.55 21.98 29.66
CA ALA A 436 -12.55 21.35 28.77
C ALA A 436 -13.83 22.17 28.55
N LEU A 437 -13.93 23.39 29.11
CA LEU A 437 -15.17 24.17 29.37
C LEU A 437 -16.10 24.51 28.19
N HIS A 438 -15.82 24.07 26.96
CA HIS A 438 -16.58 24.50 25.78
C HIS A 438 -17.26 23.37 24.99
N ASP A 439 -16.97 22.10 25.28
CA ASP A 439 -17.57 20.99 24.55
C ASP A 439 -18.15 19.87 25.44
N ARG A 440 -19.46 19.64 25.29
CA ARG A 440 -20.20 18.64 26.07
C ARG A 440 -19.85 17.20 25.67
N GLU A 441 -19.52 16.95 24.41
CA GLU A 441 -19.12 15.64 23.90
C GLU A 441 -17.73 15.27 24.42
N VAL A 442 -16.77 16.21 24.42
CA VAL A 442 -15.43 16.01 25.00
C VAL A 442 -15.53 15.69 26.49
N LEU A 443 -16.31 16.48 27.25
CA LEU A 443 -16.51 16.23 28.68
C LEU A 443 -17.14 14.85 28.94
N ALA A 444 -18.15 14.45 28.16
CA ALA A 444 -18.76 13.13 28.29
C ALA A 444 -17.79 11.99 27.91
N PHE A 445 -16.96 12.20 26.88
CA PHE A 445 -15.92 11.26 26.48
C PHE A 445 -14.88 11.07 27.58
N LEU A 446 -14.34 12.15 28.13
CA LEU A 446 -13.37 12.11 29.23
C LEU A 446 -13.98 11.48 30.50
N ALA A 447 -15.19 11.87 30.89
CA ALA A 447 -15.88 11.27 32.03
C ALA A 447 -16.08 9.75 31.88
N GLY A 448 -16.37 9.29 30.65
CA GLY A 448 -16.48 7.87 30.32
C GLY A 448 -15.17 7.09 30.47
N GLY A 449 -14.02 7.78 30.44
CA GLY A 449 -12.69 7.20 30.62
C GLY A 449 -12.39 6.80 32.06
N LYS A 450 -13.11 7.35 33.05
CA LYS A 450 -13.01 7.06 34.49
C LYS A 450 -11.65 7.32 35.15
N ASN A 451 -10.60 6.67 34.66
CA ASN A 451 -9.21 6.79 35.10
C ASN A 451 -8.26 6.16 34.05
N HIS A 452 -6.95 6.35 34.23
CA HIS A 452 -5.94 5.81 33.30
C HIS A 452 -6.02 4.29 33.13
N GLU A 453 -6.19 3.54 34.23
CA GLU A 453 -6.21 2.07 34.20
C GLU A 453 -7.43 1.52 33.44
N TYR A 454 -8.57 2.20 33.49
CA TYR A 454 -9.71 1.84 32.64
C TYR A 454 -9.42 2.16 31.17
N ALA A 455 -8.95 3.37 30.89
CA ALA A 455 -8.73 3.86 29.53
C ALA A 455 -7.71 3.02 28.74
N ARG A 456 -6.63 2.56 29.37
CA ARG A 456 -5.58 1.74 28.74
C ARG A 456 -6.03 0.36 28.24
N ASN A 457 -7.25 -0.06 28.60
CA ASN A 457 -7.88 -1.33 28.20
C ASN A 457 -9.02 -1.13 27.17
N GLN A 458 -9.24 0.10 26.70
CA GLN A 458 -10.37 0.46 25.85
C GLN A 458 -9.86 1.16 24.59
N SER A 459 -9.99 0.51 23.44
CA SER A 459 -9.40 0.97 22.17
C SER A 459 -9.83 2.38 21.77
N ARG A 460 -11.04 2.80 22.16
CA ARG A 460 -11.57 4.16 21.93
C ARG A 460 -10.74 5.29 22.55
N TYR A 461 -9.96 5.03 23.61
CA TYR A 461 -9.10 6.05 24.25
C TYR A 461 -7.65 5.98 23.79
N HIS A 462 -7.24 4.96 23.02
CA HIS A 462 -5.84 4.82 22.58
C HIS A 462 -5.29 6.07 21.84
N PRO A 463 -6.06 6.74 20.96
CA PRO A 463 -5.59 7.97 20.31
C PRO A 463 -5.33 9.12 21.31
N LEU A 464 -6.20 9.27 22.32
CA LEU A 464 -6.01 10.26 23.38
C LEU A 464 -4.76 9.96 24.22
N LEU A 465 -4.56 8.68 24.59
CA LEU A 465 -3.37 8.25 25.33
C LEU A 465 -2.09 8.49 24.52
N ALA A 466 -2.13 8.26 23.21
CA ALA A 466 -1.01 8.53 22.31
C ALA A 466 -0.72 10.03 22.19
N LEU A 467 -1.74 10.87 21.99
CA LEU A 467 -1.58 12.32 21.94
C LEU A 467 -1.01 12.84 23.27
N ALA A 468 -1.54 12.40 24.41
CA ALA A 468 -1.04 12.75 25.74
C ALA A 468 0.43 12.33 25.92
N GLY A 469 0.78 11.12 25.46
CA GLY A 469 2.15 10.64 25.52
C GLY A 469 3.12 11.43 24.64
N LEU A 470 2.69 11.81 23.43
CA LEU A 470 3.45 12.70 22.56
C LEU A 470 3.62 14.10 23.17
N ALA A 471 2.57 14.64 23.80
CA ALA A 471 2.60 15.96 24.43
C ALA A 471 3.53 16.02 25.65
N ILE A 472 3.64 14.92 26.40
CA ILE A 472 4.61 14.77 27.49
C ILE A 472 6.02 14.51 26.97
N SER A 473 6.16 13.67 25.94
CA SER A 473 7.48 13.20 25.49
C SER A 473 8.18 14.17 24.54
N GLY A 474 7.42 14.94 23.75
CA GLY A 474 7.76 16.08 22.87
C GLY A 474 8.87 15.86 21.83
N VAL A 475 9.99 15.32 22.26
CA VAL A 475 11.28 15.35 21.57
C VAL A 475 11.74 13.94 21.19
N SER A 476 11.41 12.90 21.98
CA SER A 476 11.96 11.55 21.77
C SER A 476 11.59 10.90 20.43
N LEU A 477 10.41 11.22 19.87
CA LEU A 477 9.98 10.67 18.59
C LEU A 477 10.51 11.51 17.41
N ALA A 478 10.57 12.84 17.55
CA ALA A 478 11.14 13.73 16.54
C ALA A 478 12.67 13.53 16.41
N ASP A 479 13.36 13.21 17.50
CA ASP A 479 14.77 12.79 17.47
C ASP A 479 14.97 11.45 16.74
N ARG A 480 13.93 10.59 16.77
CA ARG A 480 13.98 9.25 16.16
C ARG A 480 13.72 9.29 14.67
N PHE A 481 12.84 10.18 14.20
CA PHE A 481 12.44 10.23 12.80
C PHE A 481 12.58 11.63 12.24
N ARG A 482 13.33 11.76 11.15
CA ARG A 482 13.50 13.03 10.43
C ARG A 482 12.44 13.24 9.35
N HIS A 483 11.87 12.16 8.85
CA HIS A 483 10.86 12.19 7.79
C HIS A 483 9.77 11.15 8.05
N VAL A 484 8.51 11.53 7.83
CA VAL A 484 7.35 10.64 7.96
C VAL A 484 6.58 10.60 6.65
N ILE A 485 6.46 9.41 6.07
CA ILE A 485 5.63 9.13 4.91
C ILE A 485 4.33 8.48 5.37
N VAL A 486 3.18 9.02 4.99
CA VAL A 486 1.87 8.45 5.33
C VAL A 486 1.17 7.99 4.06
N ASP A 487 0.91 6.70 3.95
CA ASP A 487 0.06 6.14 2.88
C ASP A 487 -1.41 6.06 3.34
N GLU A 488 -2.33 6.18 2.39
CA GLU A 488 -3.77 6.34 2.61
C GLU A 488 -4.10 7.53 3.54
N ALA A 489 -3.40 8.65 3.38
CA ALA A 489 -3.47 9.81 4.28
C ALA A 489 -4.87 10.49 4.34
N GLN A 490 -5.77 10.21 3.39
CA GLN A 490 -7.17 10.66 3.46
C GLN A 490 -7.97 10.08 4.63
N ASP A 491 -7.48 8.98 5.22
CA ASP A 491 -8.09 8.32 6.38
C ASP A 491 -7.57 8.89 7.72
N LEU A 492 -6.63 9.84 7.70
CA LEU A 492 -6.13 10.50 8.91
C LEU A 492 -7.24 11.33 9.57
N ARG A 493 -7.43 11.11 10.87
CA ARG A 493 -8.38 11.87 11.69
C ARG A 493 -7.71 13.15 12.19
N PRO A 494 -8.49 14.14 12.66
CA PRO A 494 -7.90 15.38 13.14
C PRO A 494 -6.92 15.20 14.30
N ILE A 495 -7.18 14.25 15.20
CA ILE A 495 -6.21 13.89 16.27
C ILE A 495 -4.89 13.32 15.71
N ASP A 496 -4.95 12.61 14.57
CA ASP A 496 -3.78 12.06 13.90
C ASP A 496 -2.97 13.18 13.26
N LEU A 497 -3.65 14.13 12.60
CA LEU A 497 -3.05 15.33 12.06
C LEU A 497 -2.42 16.19 13.16
N LYS A 498 -3.06 16.33 14.32
CA LYS A 498 -2.48 17.02 15.48
C LYS A 498 -1.16 16.41 15.92
N MET A 499 -1.09 15.08 16.05
CA MET A 499 0.16 14.39 16.41
C MET A 499 1.24 14.59 15.34
N LEU A 500 0.89 14.54 14.06
CA LEU A 500 1.83 14.82 12.97
C LEU A 500 2.28 16.29 12.94
N ALA A 501 1.39 17.24 13.20
CA ALA A 501 1.69 18.67 13.29
C ALA A 501 2.66 18.98 14.43
N MET A 502 2.56 18.24 15.54
CA MET A 502 3.55 18.31 16.63
C MET A 502 4.93 17.84 16.16
N LEU A 503 5.02 16.73 15.42
CA LEU A 503 6.29 16.29 14.82
C LEU A 503 6.86 17.33 13.85
N VAL A 504 6.02 17.92 13.00
CA VAL A 504 6.40 19.01 12.08
C VAL A 504 6.98 20.20 12.85
N SER A 505 6.38 20.58 13.98
CA SER A 505 6.89 21.68 14.82
C SER A 505 8.27 21.40 15.43
N HIS A 506 8.72 20.14 15.42
CA HIS A 506 10.05 19.70 15.83
C HIS A 506 10.98 19.40 14.64
N GLY A 507 10.65 19.84 13.43
CA GLY A 507 11.52 19.74 12.25
C GLY A 507 11.35 18.45 11.44
N VAL A 508 10.33 17.64 11.71
CA VAL A 508 10.03 16.44 10.91
C VAL A 508 9.33 16.84 9.62
N THR A 509 9.87 16.44 8.47
CA THR A 509 9.23 16.67 7.17
C THR A 509 8.27 15.53 6.80
N LEU A 510 7.26 15.82 5.98
CA LEU A 510 6.14 14.92 5.69
C LEU A 510 6.01 14.61 4.21
N THR A 511 5.69 13.36 3.89
CA THR A 511 5.10 13.00 2.60
C THR A 511 3.76 12.32 2.81
N LEU A 512 2.67 12.97 2.41
CA LEU A 512 1.33 12.40 2.46
C LEU A 512 0.98 11.83 1.08
N VAL A 513 0.48 10.61 1.05
CA VAL A 513 0.07 9.94 -0.18
C VAL A 513 -1.34 9.42 0.01
N GLY A 514 -2.24 9.76 -0.92
CA GLY A 514 -3.65 9.38 -0.76
C GLY A 514 -4.55 9.68 -1.95
N ASP A 515 -5.84 9.43 -1.74
CA ASP A 515 -6.91 9.72 -2.69
C ASP A 515 -8.16 10.19 -1.94
N MET A 516 -8.52 11.47 -2.08
CA MET A 516 -9.72 12.01 -1.42
C MET A 516 -11.03 11.32 -1.84
N ASN A 517 -11.08 10.71 -3.02
CA ASN A 517 -12.26 9.95 -3.45
C ASN A 517 -12.39 8.59 -2.74
N GLN A 518 -11.32 8.12 -2.09
CA GLN A 518 -11.30 6.89 -1.30
C GLN A 518 -11.58 7.13 0.18
N ARG A 519 -11.90 8.37 0.59
CA ARG A 519 -12.20 8.73 1.98
C ARG A 519 -13.34 7.88 2.56
N ARG A 520 -13.15 7.40 3.79
CA ARG A 520 -14.01 6.36 4.40
C ARG A 520 -14.73 6.82 5.67
N SER A 521 -14.67 8.10 5.99
CA SER A 521 -15.24 8.66 7.21
C SER A 521 -15.75 10.07 6.97
N ASP A 522 -16.81 10.43 7.68
CA ASP A 522 -17.33 11.81 7.75
C ASP A 522 -16.51 12.68 8.70
N PHE A 523 -15.58 12.06 9.45
CA PHE A 523 -14.78 12.73 10.45
C PHE A 523 -13.35 13.02 10.02
N THR A 524 -13.01 12.72 8.76
CA THR A 524 -11.72 13.12 8.18
C THR A 524 -11.97 14.27 7.21
N HIS A 525 -10.96 15.13 7.04
CA HIS A 525 -11.07 16.31 6.18
C HIS A 525 -11.44 15.95 4.75
N ASP A 526 -12.16 16.85 4.09
CA ASP A 526 -12.67 16.61 2.74
C ASP A 526 -11.77 17.12 1.61
N SER A 527 -10.71 17.85 1.97
CA SER A 527 -9.75 18.42 1.04
C SER A 527 -8.33 18.41 1.59
N TRP A 528 -7.35 18.34 0.68
CA TRP A 528 -5.94 18.49 1.04
C TRP A 528 -5.58 19.88 1.56
N VAL A 529 -6.39 20.90 1.24
CA VAL A 529 -6.20 22.27 1.75
C VAL A 529 -6.39 22.29 3.26
N GLU A 530 -7.47 21.69 3.75
CA GLU A 530 -7.73 21.58 5.19
C GLU A 530 -6.65 20.72 5.88
N VAL A 531 -6.28 19.58 5.30
CA VAL A 531 -5.20 18.72 5.84
C VAL A 531 -3.88 19.49 5.95
N ALA A 532 -3.50 20.26 4.93
CA ALA A 532 -2.27 21.05 4.94
C ALA A 532 -2.33 22.21 5.95
N SER A 533 -3.51 22.82 6.13
CA SER A 533 -3.75 23.85 7.14
C SER A 533 -3.56 23.29 8.56
N GLU A 534 -4.17 22.16 8.87
CA GLU A 534 -4.04 21.50 10.18
C GLU A 534 -2.60 21.10 10.51
N LEU A 535 -1.88 20.60 9.49
CA LEU A 535 -0.46 20.25 9.62
C LEU A 535 0.47 21.47 9.65
N ARG A 536 -0.03 22.66 9.33
CA ARG A 536 0.73 23.91 9.20
C ARG A 536 1.85 23.81 8.16
N ILE A 537 1.56 23.11 7.06
CA ILE A 537 2.50 22.90 5.94
C ILE A 537 2.04 23.60 4.65
N ALA A 538 0.93 24.35 4.70
CA ALA A 538 0.49 25.17 3.60
C ALA A 538 1.44 26.35 3.36
N GLY A 539 1.57 26.76 2.09
CA GLY A 539 2.32 27.95 1.71
C GLY A 539 1.71 29.24 2.26
N PRO A 540 2.39 30.40 2.12
CA PRO A 540 1.93 31.68 2.64
C PRO A 540 0.55 32.13 2.13
N ASP A 541 0.14 31.63 0.96
CA ASP A 541 -1.15 31.87 0.32
C ASP A 541 -2.22 30.82 0.66
N GLY A 542 -1.91 29.89 1.57
CA GLY A 542 -2.78 28.78 1.95
C GLY A 542 -2.76 27.60 0.96
N THR A 543 -1.89 27.61 -0.05
CA THR A 543 -1.81 26.50 -1.01
C THR A 543 -1.13 25.27 -0.39
N PRO A 544 -1.72 24.07 -0.50
CA PRO A 544 -1.06 22.85 -0.06
C PRO A 544 0.10 22.51 -1.01
N PRO A 545 1.20 21.89 -0.52
CA PRO A 545 2.30 21.40 -1.36
C PRO A 545 1.87 20.13 -2.10
N LEU A 546 0.88 20.27 -2.98
CA LEU A 546 0.11 19.20 -3.59
C LEU A 546 0.55 18.95 -5.03
N VAL A 547 0.87 17.70 -5.34
CA VAL A 547 1.07 17.20 -6.70
C VAL A 547 0.03 16.12 -7.00
N THR A 548 -0.60 16.19 -8.18
CA THR A 548 -1.59 15.20 -8.62
C THR A 548 -1.02 14.27 -9.69
N ILE A 549 -1.26 12.96 -9.52
CA ILE A 549 -0.97 11.93 -10.52
C ILE A 549 -2.27 11.34 -11.08
N GLU A 550 -2.46 11.48 -12.39
CA GLU A 550 -3.72 11.12 -13.05
C GLU A 550 -3.69 9.74 -13.72
N THR A 551 -2.51 9.31 -14.18
CA THR A 551 -2.36 8.08 -14.96
C THR A 551 -2.23 6.85 -14.07
N GLY A 552 -3.26 6.00 -14.11
CA GLY A 552 -3.28 4.69 -13.46
C GLY A 552 -2.59 3.62 -14.31
N PHE A 553 -1.70 2.85 -13.72
CA PHE A 553 -0.96 1.77 -14.38
C PHE A 553 -1.57 0.39 -14.11
N ARG A 554 -2.31 0.26 -13.01
CA ARG A 554 -2.63 -1.06 -12.44
C ARG A 554 -4.06 -1.54 -12.64
N SER A 555 -5.05 -0.67 -12.76
CA SER A 555 -6.44 -1.09 -13.05
C SER A 555 -6.74 -1.02 -14.55
N THR A 556 -7.96 -1.37 -14.96
CA THR A 556 -8.44 -1.26 -16.34
C THR A 556 -9.37 -0.07 -16.50
N ASN A 557 -9.46 0.49 -17.72
CA ASN A 557 -10.35 1.61 -17.99
C ASN A 557 -11.82 1.26 -17.70
N GLN A 558 -12.23 0.01 -17.93
CA GLN A 558 -13.60 -0.47 -17.74
C GLN A 558 -13.96 -0.53 -16.26
N ILE A 559 -13.06 -1.03 -15.40
CA ILE A 559 -13.23 -1.03 -13.95
C ILE A 559 -13.28 0.41 -13.43
N LEU A 560 -12.35 1.27 -13.86
CA LEU A 560 -12.34 2.67 -13.45
C LEU A 560 -13.60 3.41 -13.90
N ARG A 561 -14.08 3.20 -15.14
CA ARG A 561 -15.32 3.83 -15.64
C ARG A 561 -16.52 3.42 -14.81
N TYR A 562 -16.63 2.13 -14.47
CA TYR A 562 -17.69 1.60 -13.64
C TYR A 562 -17.66 2.20 -12.23
N ALA A 563 -16.52 2.11 -11.54
CA ALA A 563 -16.37 2.64 -10.19
C ALA A 563 -16.55 4.17 -10.13
N SER A 564 -16.06 4.90 -11.14
CA SER A 564 -16.20 6.36 -11.24
C SER A 564 -17.65 6.82 -11.41
N GLY A 565 -18.59 5.90 -11.72
CA GLY A 565 -20.02 6.17 -11.63
C GLY A 565 -20.45 6.70 -10.26
N LEU A 566 -19.77 6.25 -9.20
CA LEU A 566 -19.97 6.67 -7.80
C LEU A 566 -19.45 8.07 -7.47
N LEU A 567 -18.61 8.65 -8.34
CA LEU A 567 -17.98 9.95 -8.12
C LEU A 567 -18.77 11.08 -8.78
N THR A 568 -18.61 12.30 -8.27
CA THR A 568 -19.16 13.50 -8.93
C THR A 568 -18.46 13.75 -10.27
N LYS A 569 -19.07 14.52 -11.17
CA LYS A 569 -18.50 14.75 -12.51
C LYS A 569 -17.08 15.34 -12.48
N SER A 570 -16.79 16.23 -11.54
CA SER A 570 -15.48 16.87 -11.39
C SER A 570 -14.40 15.93 -10.86
N GLU A 571 -14.78 14.84 -10.20
CA GLU A 571 -13.87 13.85 -9.62
C GLU A 571 -13.54 12.70 -10.58
N ARG A 572 -14.22 12.63 -11.74
CA ARG A 572 -14.02 11.59 -12.77
C ARG A 572 -12.82 11.92 -13.67
N GLY A 573 -11.64 12.05 -13.08
CA GLY A 573 -10.38 12.34 -13.79
C GLY A 573 -9.50 11.12 -14.04
N ALA A 574 -9.74 10.01 -13.33
CA ALA A 574 -8.87 8.84 -13.38
C ALA A 574 -8.90 8.15 -14.76
N THR A 575 -7.72 7.81 -15.28
CA THR A 575 -7.58 7.01 -16.49
C THR A 575 -6.60 5.87 -16.27
N ALA A 576 -6.81 4.74 -16.96
CA ALA A 576 -5.91 3.60 -16.90
C ALA A 576 -5.12 3.44 -18.20
N LEU A 577 -3.92 2.89 -18.08
CA LEU A 577 -3.08 2.52 -19.21
C LEU A 577 -3.67 1.34 -20.02
N ARG A 578 -4.43 0.46 -19.35
CA ARG A 578 -4.88 -0.81 -19.92
C ARG A 578 -6.39 -0.85 -20.08
N ASP A 579 -6.82 -1.54 -21.12
CA ASP A 579 -8.18 -2.03 -21.27
C ASP A 579 -8.30 -3.46 -20.73
N GLY A 580 -9.54 -3.85 -20.41
CA GLY A 580 -9.91 -5.18 -19.97
C GLY A 580 -11.40 -5.43 -20.12
N PRO A 581 -11.92 -6.56 -19.63
CA PRO A 581 -13.33 -6.85 -19.72
C PRO A 581 -14.16 -5.86 -18.89
N ALA A 582 -15.40 -5.62 -19.34
CA ALA A 582 -16.37 -4.88 -18.54
C ALA A 582 -16.69 -5.63 -17.24
N PRO A 583 -16.91 -4.94 -16.10
CA PRO A 583 -17.37 -5.58 -14.88
C PRO A 583 -18.66 -6.38 -15.11
N VAL A 584 -18.72 -7.58 -14.50
CA VAL A 584 -19.87 -8.48 -14.64
C VAL A 584 -20.79 -8.32 -13.44
N GLU A 585 -22.03 -7.92 -13.68
CA GLU A 585 -23.07 -7.87 -12.64
C GLU A 585 -23.85 -9.19 -12.59
N VAL A 586 -23.88 -9.82 -11.41
CA VAL A 586 -24.57 -11.10 -11.18
C VAL A 586 -25.67 -10.89 -10.15
N ARG A 587 -26.90 -10.77 -10.64
CA ARG A 587 -28.08 -10.72 -9.79
C ARG A 587 -28.45 -12.12 -9.30
N CYS A 588 -28.68 -12.27 -7.99
CA CYS A 588 -29.08 -13.55 -7.40
C CYS A 588 -30.28 -13.40 -6.45
N THR A 589 -30.64 -14.48 -5.74
CA THR A 589 -31.69 -14.48 -4.71
C THR A 589 -31.07 -14.42 -3.31
N ALA A 590 -31.81 -13.91 -2.31
CA ALA A 590 -31.31 -13.73 -0.94
C ALA A 590 -30.68 -15.01 -0.32
N GLY A 591 -31.21 -16.20 -0.65
CA GLY A 591 -30.66 -17.47 -0.17
C GLY A 591 -29.40 -17.97 -0.90
N THR A 592 -28.97 -17.30 -1.98
CA THR A 592 -27.89 -17.77 -2.85
C THR A 592 -26.69 -16.83 -2.92
N VAL A 593 -26.68 -15.70 -2.21
CA VAL A 593 -25.61 -14.69 -2.26
C VAL A 593 -24.23 -15.27 -2.02
N ALA A 594 -24.03 -15.94 -0.89
CA ALA A 594 -22.74 -16.53 -0.55
C ALA A 594 -22.33 -17.62 -1.56
N ALA A 595 -23.28 -18.42 -2.05
CA ALA A 595 -23.03 -19.44 -3.05
C ALA A 595 -22.58 -18.85 -4.39
N THR A 596 -23.25 -17.80 -4.86
CA THR A 596 -22.91 -17.07 -6.08
C THR A 596 -21.56 -16.36 -5.96
N ALA A 597 -21.28 -15.74 -4.81
CA ALA A 597 -20.00 -15.10 -4.53
C ALA A 597 -18.84 -16.12 -4.53
N THR A 598 -18.99 -17.23 -3.81
CA THR A 598 -18.00 -18.33 -3.80
C THR A 598 -17.77 -18.88 -5.20
N LYS A 599 -18.83 -19.14 -5.98
CA LYS A 599 -18.71 -19.65 -7.34
C LYS A 599 -17.98 -18.66 -8.26
N SER A 600 -18.33 -17.37 -8.19
CA SER A 600 -17.72 -16.34 -9.04
C SER A 600 -16.24 -16.16 -8.72
N ALA A 601 -15.88 -16.14 -7.44
CA ALA A 601 -14.49 -16.00 -7.01
C ALA A 601 -13.64 -17.22 -7.37
N ASP A 602 -14.22 -18.41 -7.27
CA ASP A 602 -13.59 -19.64 -7.69
C ASP A 602 -13.30 -19.65 -9.21
N GLN A 603 -14.27 -19.28 -10.03
CA GLN A 603 -14.10 -19.13 -11.49
C GLN A 603 -13.00 -18.11 -11.83
N LEU A 604 -13.02 -16.93 -11.20
CA LEU A 604 -11.97 -15.93 -11.37
C LEU A 604 -10.59 -16.48 -10.97
N SER A 605 -10.51 -17.22 -9.87
CA SER A 605 -9.24 -17.79 -9.39
C SER A 605 -8.68 -18.88 -10.30
N GLU A 606 -9.54 -19.61 -11.01
CA GLU A 606 -9.12 -20.62 -12.01
C GLU A 606 -8.67 -19.94 -13.34
N GLN A 607 -9.26 -18.80 -13.69
CA GLN A 607 -8.93 -18.03 -14.90
C GLN A 607 -7.68 -17.15 -14.74
N LEU A 608 -7.49 -16.59 -13.56
CA LEU A 608 -6.43 -15.63 -13.28
C LEU A 608 -5.31 -16.29 -12.48
N SER A 609 -4.07 -16.07 -12.91
CA SER A 609 -2.88 -16.59 -12.23
C SER A 609 -2.49 -15.81 -10.96
N GLY A 610 -3.15 -14.68 -10.68
CA GLY A 610 -2.88 -13.85 -9.50
C GLY A 610 -3.93 -14.00 -8.38
N LEU A 611 -3.82 -13.14 -7.37
CA LEU A 611 -4.73 -13.18 -6.23
C LEU A 611 -6.17 -12.83 -6.61
N THR A 612 -7.12 -13.58 -6.03
CA THR A 612 -8.55 -13.29 -6.12
C THR A 612 -9.13 -13.02 -4.73
N ALA A 613 -9.99 -12.01 -4.61
CA ALA A 613 -10.64 -11.66 -3.35
C ALA A 613 -12.15 -11.48 -3.49
N ILE A 614 -12.87 -11.82 -2.43
CA ILE A 614 -14.26 -11.42 -2.18
C ILE A 614 -14.22 -10.30 -1.14
N ILE A 615 -14.83 -9.15 -1.46
CA ILE A 615 -14.95 -8.01 -0.55
C ILE A 615 -16.42 -7.81 -0.18
N THR A 616 -16.73 -7.84 1.11
CA THR A 616 -18.10 -7.82 1.63
C THR A 616 -18.19 -7.26 3.06
N MET A 617 -19.32 -6.65 3.41
CA MET A 617 -19.63 -6.25 4.79
C MET A 617 -19.93 -7.46 5.71
N ASP A 618 -20.25 -8.63 5.15
CA ASP A 618 -20.44 -9.89 5.90
C ASP A 618 -19.43 -10.98 5.45
N PRO A 619 -18.15 -10.85 5.83
CA PRO A 619 -17.15 -11.85 5.48
C PRO A 619 -17.39 -13.20 6.18
N LYS A 620 -18.14 -13.21 7.29
CA LYS A 620 -18.46 -14.42 8.05
C LYS A 620 -19.45 -15.29 7.29
N GLY A 621 -20.56 -14.71 6.80
CA GLY A 621 -21.56 -15.45 6.04
C GLY A 621 -20.98 -16.11 4.78
N VAL A 622 -20.09 -15.41 4.07
CA VAL A 622 -19.37 -15.98 2.92
C VAL A 622 -18.39 -17.07 3.36
N SER A 623 -17.59 -16.82 4.40
CA SER A 623 -16.62 -17.80 4.93
C SER A 623 -17.27 -19.10 5.43
N ASP A 624 -18.44 -19.01 6.05
CA ASP A 624 -19.21 -20.17 6.50
C ASP A 624 -19.66 -21.01 5.30
N HIS A 625 -20.02 -20.38 4.17
CA HIS A 625 -20.35 -21.10 2.93
C HIS A 625 -19.16 -21.87 2.37
N PHE A 626 -17.95 -21.28 2.32
CA PHE A 626 -16.73 -21.99 1.92
C PHE A 626 -16.52 -23.25 2.77
N ARG A 627 -16.66 -23.13 4.10
CA ARG A 627 -16.54 -24.24 5.04
C ARG A 627 -17.58 -25.33 4.75
N THR A 628 -18.84 -24.98 4.55
CA THR A 628 -19.92 -25.94 4.22
C THR A 628 -19.69 -26.65 2.89
N LYS A 629 -19.01 -26.01 1.93
CA LYS A 629 -18.63 -26.60 0.64
C LYS A 629 -17.32 -27.38 0.68
N GLY A 630 -16.75 -27.61 1.87
CA GLY A 630 -15.56 -28.44 2.05
C GLY A 630 -14.24 -27.74 1.69
N TRP A 631 -14.25 -26.42 1.45
CA TRP A 631 -13.02 -25.67 1.27
C TRP A 631 -12.24 -25.61 2.58
N ARG A 632 -10.91 -25.62 2.46
CA ARG A 632 -10.00 -25.55 3.61
C ARG A 632 -9.38 -24.17 3.70
N ARG A 633 -8.88 -23.83 4.89
CA ARG A 633 -8.07 -22.62 5.09
C ARG A 633 -6.83 -22.68 4.19
N GLY A 634 -6.56 -21.57 3.53
CA GLY A 634 -5.41 -21.41 2.66
C GLY A 634 -4.14 -21.02 3.41
N THR A 635 -3.12 -20.63 2.64
CA THR A 635 -1.80 -20.24 3.18
C THR A 635 -1.73 -18.77 3.60
N LEU A 636 -2.68 -17.95 3.17
CA LEU A 636 -2.76 -16.53 3.49
C LEU A 636 -3.82 -16.31 4.56
N THR A 637 -3.67 -15.23 5.33
CA THR A 637 -4.68 -14.81 6.30
C THR A 637 -6.00 -14.53 5.59
N HIS A 638 -7.11 -15.01 6.15
CA HIS A 638 -8.46 -14.92 5.56
C HIS A 638 -8.65 -15.64 4.22
N SER A 639 -7.73 -16.51 3.77
CA SER A 639 -7.88 -17.24 2.52
C SER A 639 -8.47 -18.64 2.65
N TRP A 640 -9.04 -19.10 1.54
CA TRP A 640 -9.67 -20.40 1.33
C TRP A 640 -9.14 -21.05 0.06
N ARG A 641 -9.05 -22.39 0.02
CA ARG A 641 -8.70 -23.19 -1.17
C ARG A 641 -9.47 -24.51 -1.21
N ARG A 642 -9.73 -25.05 -2.42
CA ARG A 642 -10.38 -26.37 -2.59
C ARG A 642 -9.43 -27.51 -2.23
N THR A 643 -8.28 -27.55 -2.88
CA THR A 643 -7.21 -28.53 -2.68
C THR A 643 -5.91 -27.82 -2.30
N GLN A 644 -4.85 -28.57 -2.01
CA GLN A 644 -3.54 -28.02 -1.68
C GLN A 644 -2.94 -27.21 -2.85
N ASP A 645 -3.22 -27.63 -4.08
CA ASP A 645 -2.72 -27.02 -5.33
C ASP A 645 -3.68 -25.97 -5.92
N SER A 646 -4.87 -25.82 -5.33
CA SER A 646 -5.83 -24.80 -5.77
C SER A 646 -5.37 -23.39 -5.38
N PRO A 647 -5.67 -22.38 -6.20
CA PRO A 647 -5.40 -20.99 -5.88
C PRO A 647 -6.14 -20.55 -4.60
N ASN A 648 -5.58 -19.55 -3.93
CA ASN A 648 -6.20 -18.95 -2.75
C ASN A 648 -7.27 -17.94 -3.17
N VAL A 649 -8.44 -18.01 -2.53
CA VAL A 649 -9.48 -16.97 -2.57
C VAL A 649 -9.54 -16.30 -1.20
N LEU A 650 -9.31 -14.99 -1.14
CA LEU A 650 -9.41 -14.22 0.10
C LEU A 650 -10.86 -13.76 0.34
N VAL A 651 -11.33 -13.79 1.58
CA VAL A 651 -12.64 -13.24 1.96
C VAL A 651 -12.43 -12.13 2.98
N LEU A 652 -12.66 -10.89 2.58
CA LEU A 652 -12.22 -9.70 3.30
C LEU A 652 -13.37 -8.74 3.60
N HIS A 653 -13.33 -8.15 4.81
CA HIS A 653 -14.01 -6.90 5.07
C HIS A 653 -13.29 -5.76 4.30
N PRO A 654 -13.98 -4.69 3.86
CA PRO A 654 -13.33 -3.58 3.16
C PRO A 654 -12.13 -2.97 3.91
N ASP A 655 -12.17 -2.92 5.24
CA ASP A 655 -11.04 -2.43 6.06
C ASP A 655 -9.75 -3.23 5.88
N MET A 656 -9.89 -4.53 5.60
CA MET A 656 -8.77 -5.46 5.42
C MET A 656 -8.24 -5.47 4.00
N ALA A 657 -8.99 -4.91 3.03
CA ALA A 657 -8.55 -4.77 1.65
C ALA A 657 -7.74 -3.48 1.39
N ARG A 658 -7.60 -2.61 2.41
CA ARG A 658 -6.87 -1.34 2.32
C ARG A 658 -5.41 -1.54 1.95
N GLY A 659 -4.92 -0.73 1.01
CA GLY A 659 -3.54 -0.82 0.50
C GLY A 659 -3.20 -2.12 -0.23
N LEU A 660 -4.16 -3.03 -0.46
CA LEU A 660 -3.94 -4.29 -1.19
C LEU A 660 -4.49 -4.19 -2.63
N GLU A 661 -4.07 -5.11 -3.50
CA GLU A 661 -4.54 -5.21 -4.88
C GLU A 661 -4.73 -6.67 -5.26
N PHE A 662 -5.74 -6.96 -6.08
CA PHE A 662 -6.10 -8.30 -6.52
C PHE A 662 -6.31 -8.33 -8.04
N ASP A 663 -5.91 -9.42 -8.69
CA ASP A 663 -6.17 -9.62 -10.12
C ASP A 663 -7.67 -9.74 -10.38
N GLY A 664 -8.38 -10.51 -9.55
CA GLY A 664 -9.83 -10.64 -9.58
C GLY A 664 -10.48 -10.18 -8.28
N VAL A 665 -11.57 -9.42 -8.36
CA VAL A 665 -12.38 -9.06 -7.20
C VAL A 665 -13.85 -9.40 -7.42
N VAL A 666 -14.47 -9.99 -6.39
CA VAL A 666 -15.93 -10.10 -6.27
C VAL A 666 -16.40 -9.16 -5.17
N VAL A 667 -17.15 -8.12 -5.51
CA VAL A 667 -17.82 -7.26 -4.52
C VAL A 667 -19.25 -7.77 -4.30
N VAL A 668 -19.61 -8.00 -3.03
CA VAL A 668 -20.89 -8.62 -2.67
C VAL A 668 -21.79 -7.61 -1.96
N GLU A 669 -23.04 -7.52 -2.41
CA GLU A 669 -24.06 -6.57 -1.93
C GLU A 669 -23.55 -5.12 -1.83
N PRO A 670 -23.24 -4.44 -2.96
CA PRO A 670 -22.79 -3.05 -2.96
C PRO A 670 -23.69 -2.08 -2.18
N ALA A 671 -24.99 -2.39 -2.07
CA ALA A 671 -25.96 -1.60 -1.32
C ALA A 671 -25.74 -1.62 0.20
N ASP A 672 -24.98 -2.59 0.72
CA ASP A 672 -24.68 -2.72 2.15
C ASP A 672 -23.47 -1.88 2.58
N PHE A 673 -22.71 -1.36 1.61
CA PHE A 673 -21.58 -0.49 1.90
C PHE A 673 -22.08 0.89 2.35
N PRO A 674 -21.49 1.47 3.41
CA PRO A 674 -21.93 2.75 3.91
C PRO A 674 -21.68 3.87 2.90
N ALA A 675 -22.66 4.75 2.76
CA ALA A 675 -22.51 6.05 2.13
C ALA A 675 -22.23 7.11 3.21
N ILE A 676 -21.29 8.00 2.95
CA ILE A 676 -20.62 8.88 3.91
C ILE A 676 -20.74 10.30 3.34
N ILE A 677 -21.62 11.12 3.91
CA ILE A 677 -22.11 12.40 3.34
C ILE A 677 -22.49 12.25 1.84
N GLY A 678 -23.20 11.17 1.50
CA GLY A 678 -23.62 10.88 0.12
C GLY A 678 -22.49 10.47 -0.83
N ARG A 679 -21.27 10.26 -0.33
CA ARG A 679 -20.14 9.68 -1.08
C ARG A 679 -20.00 8.19 -0.78
N HIS A 680 -19.54 7.44 -1.76
CA HIS A 680 -19.40 5.98 -1.68
C HIS A 680 -17.94 5.53 -1.57
N GLY A 681 -17.11 6.21 -0.78
CA GLY A 681 -15.66 5.96 -0.75
C GLY A 681 -15.25 4.53 -0.38
N VAL A 682 -15.97 3.88 0.56
CA VAL A 682 -15.71 2.47 0.93
C VAL A 682 -16.00 1.51 -0.23
N LEU A 683 -17.11 1.72 -0.94
CA LEU A 683 -17.48 0.93 -2.10
C LEU A 683 -16.56 1.22 -3.29
N TYR A 684 -16.29 2.50 -3.58
CA TYR A 684 -15.38 2.94 -4.63
C TYR A 684 -13.99 2.32 -4.46
N THR A 685 -13.46 2.37 -3.24
CA THR A 685 -12.20 1.69 -2.89
C THR A 685 -12.29 0.21 -3.18
N SER A 686 -13.35 -0.47 -2.74
CA SER A 686 -13.50 -1.92 -2.89
C SER A 686 -13.59 -2.37 -4.35
N LEU A 687 -14.31 -1.64 -5.21
CA LEU A 687 -14.41 -1.91 -6.64
C LEU A 687 -13.05 -1.73 -7.35
N THR A 688 -12.27 -0.74 -6.90
CA THR A 688 -11.00 -0.35 -7.54
C THR A 688 -9.78 -1.13 -7.04
N ARG A 689 -9.96 -2.07 -6.11
CA ARG A 689 -8.90 -3.04 -5.73
C ARG A 689 -8.64 -4.09 -6.82
N ALA A 690 -9.53 -4.19 -7.82
CA ALA A 690 -9.36 -5.07 -8.98
C ALA A 690 -8.39 -4.48 -10.02
N THR A 691 -7.41 -5.30 -10.43
CA THR A 691 -6.42 -4.92 -11.45
C THR A 691 -6.73 -5.52 -12.83
N LYS A 692 -7.50 -6.61 -12.92
CA LYS A 692 -7.87 -7.26 -14.20
C LYS A 692 -9.38 -7.42 -14.35
N GLU A 693 -10.03 -8.09 -13.40
CA GLU A 693 -11.46 -8.42 -13.52
C GLU A 693 -12.24 -8.10 -12.25
N LEU A 694 -13.49 -7.66 -12.45
CA LEU A 694 -14.41 -7.28 -11.40
C LEU A 694 -15.77 -7.95 -11.61
N VAL A 695 -16.27 -8.63 -10.58
CA VAL A 695 -17.62 -9.18 -10.53
C VAL A 695 -18.38 -8.53 -9.39
N VAL A 696 -19.63 -8.15 -9.64
CA VAL A 696 -20.52 -7.55 -8.64
C VAL A 696 -21.69 -8.49 -8.41
N VAL A 697 -21.74 -9.12 -7.23
CA VAL A 697 -22.83 -10.02 -6.84
C VAL A 697 -23.83 -9.27 -5.97
N HIS A 698 -25.10 -9.25 -6.35
CA HIS A 698 -26.10 -8.50 -5.59
C HIS A 698 -27.49 -9.13 -5.64
N THR A 699 -28.23 -8.98 -4.54
CA THR A 699 -29.68 -9.25 -4.50
C THR A 699 -30.46 -7.96 -4.34
N LYS A 700 -29.87 -7.02 -3.59
CA LYS A 700 -30.38 -5.66 -3.40
C LYS A 700 -30.20 -4.87 -4.68
N ALA A 701 -31.01 -3.82 -4.84
CA ALA A 701 -30.82 -2.89 -5.94
C ALA A 701 -29.46 -2.19 -5.76
N LEU A 702 -28.64 -2.14 -6.80
CA LEU A 702 -27.36 -1.43 -6.79
C LEU A 702 -27.55 0.04 -6.36
N PRO A 703 -26.52 0.71 -5.83
CA PRO A 703 -26.51 2.17 -5.69
C PRO A 703 -26.96 2.85 -6.98
N ARG A 704 -27.72 3.94 -6.88
CA ARG A 704 -28.37 4.58 -8.03
C ARG A 704 -27.37 4.98 -9.11
N GLU A 705 -26.17 5.33 -8.67
CA GLU A 705 -25.01 5.78 -9.42
C GLU A 705 -24.40 4.69 -10.30
N LEU A 706 -24.55 3.42 -9.89
CA LEU A 706 -24.05 2.24 -10.62
C LEU A 706 -25.10 1.56 -11.48
N ARG A 707 -26.39 1.89 -11.30
CA ARG A 707 -27.45 1.31 -12.15
C ARG A 707 -27.19 1.76 -13.59
N SER A 708 -27.11 0.80 -14.51
CA SER A 708 -27.10 1.06 -15.95
C SER A 708 -28.25 2.02 -16.29
N ARG A 709 -27.91 3.12 -16.94
CA ARG A 709 -28.89 4.05 -17.51
C ARG A 709 -29.40 3.51 -18.83
#